data_AF-A0A438NJR6-F1
#
_entry.id   AF-A0A438NJR6-F1
#
_cell.length_a   1.000
_cell.length_b   1.000
_cell.length_c   1.000
_cell.angle_alpha   90.00
_cell.angle_beta   90.00
_cell.angle_gamma   90.00
#
_symmetry.space_group_name_H-M   'P 1'
#
loop_
_entity.id
_entity.type
_entity.pdbx_description
1 polymer ?
#
loop_
_entity_poly.entity_id
_entity_poly.type
_entity_poly.pdbx_seq_one_letter_code
_entity_poly.pdbx_strand_id
1 'polypeptide(L)'
;MHYNGVVDAFGHISVRHPHKPDVMIMSANMAPALVRTGDDFVEYRIEDAQPVAKEGARGGFIERYIHSELFKKYPEVNSVIHCHAQDVLPYAVSGVPFKPFGHTNGFLGQETPIHDVEECYQPGDSHDLLINSIRLGAELAACFSPSPSETAFPQHKLVLMRRHGFTTHWGLYYNGQWHETQGGENREIFSPGDGKVIKKVAFAGVKDTEAAIQAAHDAFPSWRATSAIHRAQKLRQLASLMREHAQELAMLDSYNTGNPVAIMKGDTLNAAQLVDFFAGMITAVQGETTHLDDSTFNYTVREPLGVVARIVASNHPVMFLANRLSAAVAVGNTVIVKPPEQAPLSALRYAELIEEAGIFPPGVANILPGGAECGKVLSTHPLVAKVTLVGSVATGKAIQKAAADTLKLTSFELGGKNALIAYPDADIERLVSSVVAGMNWGWCGQSCGSTSRVFLHESLHDTVLERAQEIISKSFRPGNPLDPNTTMGSMVSKAAQDRVMKYVDIAHKDGARLVIGGRIPDTPETKGGYFVEPTIFADVKQTMRIANEEVFGPIMSVLKWSDEEQLFKDVNAVDYGLTGAVFTSNIKTMQTAIRRIQAGTVWGNTTGTHFFSMPFGGYKQSGIGRDDCMEELVDLTQIKAVHIKL
;
A
#
# COMPACT_ATOMS: atom_id res chain seq x y z
N MET A 1 23.81 -7.90 -28.40
CA MET A 1 22.45 -8.09 -28.97
C MET A 1 22.04 -9.54 -28.70
N HIS A 2 20.99 -9.84 -27.95
CA HIS A 2 19.60 -9.63 -28.39
C HIS A 2 18.79 -8.70 -27.48
N TYR A 3 18.57 -7.49 -28.02
CA TYR A 3 17.48 -6.52 -27.77
C TYR A 3 17.02 -6.33 -26.31
N ASN A 4 17.53 -5.45 -25.45
CA ASN A 4 18.35 -4.23 -25.56
C ASN A 4 19.22 -4.14 -24.27
N GLY A 5 20.39 -4.77 -24.29
CA GLY A 5 21.23 -4.98 -23.10
C GLY A 5 21.75 -3.71 -22.43
N VAL A 6 21.24 -3.41 -21.23
CA VAL A 6 21.79 -2.41 -20.30
C VAL A 6 21.70 -2.96 -18.86
N VAL A 7 22.86 -3.23 -18.25
CA VAL A 7 23.09 -3.40 -16.80
C VAL A 7 23.57 -2.05 -16.26
N ASP A 8 22.79 -1.46 -15.37
CA ASP A 8 23.22 -0.30 -14.61
C ASP A 8 23.90 -0.75 -13.32
N ALA A 9 25.12 -0.29 -13.05
CA ALA A 9 25.91 -0.64 -11.87
C ALA A 9 26.47 0.63 -11.22
N PHE A 10 25.58 1.45 -10.66
CA PHE A 10 25.98 2.56 -9.78
C PHE A 10 26.45 2.03 -8.42
N GLY A 11 27.68 1.50 -8.38
CA GLY A 11 28.37 1.15 -7.15
C GLY A 11 29.86 1.46 -7.21
N HIS A 12 30.48 1.65 -6.05
CA HIS A 12 31.89 2.01 -5.89
C HIS A 12 32.61 0.92 -5.09
N ILE A 13 33.85 0.61 -5.47
CA ILE A 13 34.70 -0.34 -4.75
C ILE A 13 36.03 0.30 -4.38
N SER A 14 36.46 0.10 -3.13
CA SER A 14 37.79 0.45 -2.66
C SER A 14 38.40 -0.68 -1.86
N VAL A 15 39.72 -0.85 -1.96
CA VAL A 15 40.48 -1.89 -1.24
C VAL A 15 41.59 -1.24 -0.44
N ARG A 16 41.78 -1.65 0.82
CA ARG A 16 42.91 -1.22 1.63
C ARG A 16 44.20 -1.77 1.05
N HIS A 17 45.22 -0.92 0.88
CA HIS A 17 46.48 -1.34 0.29
C HIS A 17 47.19 -2.34 1.22
N PRO A 18 47.54 -3.55 0.75
CA PRO A 18 48.02 -4.64 1.60
C PRO A 18 49.37 -4.37 2.26
N HIS A 19 50.21 -3.51 1.66
CA HIS A 19 51.51 -3.09 2.20
C HIS A 19 51.55 -1.66 2.77
N LYS A 20 50.43 -0.92 2.71
CA LYS A 20 50.33 0.49 3.16
C LYS A 20 48.96 0.65 3.84
N PRO A 21 48.80 0.24 5.10
CA PRO A 21 47.48 0.11 5.74
C PRO A 21 46.69 1.42 5.83
N ASP A 22 47.38 2.57 5.78
CA ASP A 22 46.78 3.92 5.81
C ASP A 22 46.36 4.43 4.41
N VAL A 23 46.42 3.58 3.39
CA VAL A 23 46.09 3.90 1.99
C VAL A 23 44.98 2.98 1.51
N MET A 24 44.01 3.53 0.79
CA MET A 24 43.01 2.77 0.01
C MET A 24 43.23 2.99 -1.48
N ILE A 25 42.97 1.97 -2.28
CA ILE A 25 43.04 2.00 -3.74
C ILE A 25 41.61 2.02 -4.28
N MET A 26 41.34 2.96 -5.19
CA MET A 26 40.04 3.15 -5.82
C MET A 26 40.21 3.72 -7.23
N SER A 27 39.22 3.54 -8.12
CA SER A 27 39.29 4.10 -9.47
C SER A 27 39.31 5.64 -9.45
N ALA A 28 40.07 6.24 -10.36
CA ALA A 28 40.24 7.70 -10.45
C ALA A 28 38.92 8.45 -10.62
N ASN A 29 37.96 7.87 -11.36
CA ASN A 29 36.69 8.49 -11.73
C ASN A 29 35.49 7.91 -10.94
N MET A 30 35.76 7.07 -9.93
CA MET A 30 34.77 6.32 -9.13
C MET A 30 33.82 5.38 -9.90
N ALA A 31 33.72 5.47 -11.22
CA ALA A 31 32.92 4.58 -12.05
C ALA A 31 33.72 3.30 -12.36
N PRO A 32 33.34 2.13 -11.82
CA PRO A 32 34.06 0.88 -12.11
C PRO A 32 33.97 0.47 -13.59
N ALA A 33 32.93 0.92 -14.29
CA ALA A 33 32.75 0.69 -15.73
C ALA A 33 33.83 1.37 -16.60
N LEU A 34 34.53 2.37 -16.06
CA LEU A 34 35.60 3.09 -16.78
C LEU A 34 36.99 2.50 -16.54
N VAL A 35 37.14 1.49 -15.68
CA VAL A 35 38.43 0.84 -15.40
C VAL A 35 38.79 -0.11 -16.55
N ARG A 36 39.91 0.18 -17.22
CA ARG A 36 40.45 -0.55 -18.36
C ARG A 36 41.81 -1.18 -18.04
N THR A 37 42.63 -0.52 -17.24
CA THR A 37 43.97 -0.98 -16.84
C THR A 37 44.26 -0.68 -15.36
N GLY A 38 45.35 -1.24 -14.83
CA GLY A 38 45.84 -0.89 -13.50
C GLY A 38 46.13 0.61 -13.31
N ASP A 39 46.42 1.34 -14.40
CA ASP A 39 46.65 2.78 -14.38
C ASP A 39 45.38 3.61 -14.14
N ASP A 40 44.18 3.00 -14.15
CA ASP A 40 42.94 3.70 -13.80
C ASP A 40 42.71 3.77 -12.28
N PHE A 41 43.53 3.05 -11.50
CA PHE A 41 43.50 3.10 -10.05
C PHE A 41 44.41 4.21 -9.49
N VAL A 42 43.97 4.74 -8.35
CA VAL A 42 44.67 5.78 -7.60
C VAL A 42 44.72 5.37 -6.13
N GLU A 43 45.88 5.58 -5.52
CA GLU A 43 46.06 5.50 -4.07
C GLU A 43 45.52 6.77 -3.40
N TYR A 44 44.63 6.62 -2.44
CA TYR A 44 44.10 7.68 -1.60
C TYR A 44 44.47 7.43 -0.14
N ARG A 45 44.87 8.48 0.58
CA ARG A 45 45.08 8.40 2.03
C ARG A 45 43.75 8.15 2.72
N ILE A 46 43.72 7.21 3.65
CA ILE A 46 42.51 6.93 4.43
C ILE A 46 42.20 8.07 5.40
N GLU A 47 43.19 8.84 5.86
CA GLU A 47 42.99 9.95 6.79
C GLU A 47 42.04 11.04 6.27
N ASP A 48 42.18 11.43 5.00
CA ASP A 48 41.52 12.62 4.42
C ASP A 48 40.89 12.37 3.04
N ALA A 49 40.94 11.13 2.54
CA ALA A 49 40.48 10.72 1.21
C ALA A 49 41.17 11.46 0.04
N GLN A 50 42.34 12.06 0.28
CA GLN A 50 43.11 12.76 -0.75
C GLN A 50 44.08 11.82 -1.48
N PRO A 51 44.33 12.02 -2.78
CA PRO A 51 45.25 11.18 -3.55
C PRO A 51 46.70 11.29 -3.04
N VAL A 52 47.46 10.18 -3.13
CA VAL A 52 48.82 10.08 -2.58
C VAL A 52 49.87 10.75 -3.47
N ALA A 53 49.78 10.65 -4.81
CA ALA A 53 50.53 11.47 -5.79
C ALA A 53 50.23 11.00 -7.23
N LYS A 54 49.24 11.58 -7.90
CA LYS A 54 49.00 11.37 -9.34
C LYS A 54 48.51 12.66 -9.99
N GLU A 55 49.23 13.17 -10.99
CA GLU A 55 48.78 14.32 -11.78
C GLU A 55 47.42 14.02 -12.41
N GLY A 56 46.45 14.92 -12.22
CA GLY A 56 45.07 14.77 -12.72
C GLY A 56 44.08 14.07 -11.77
N ALA A 57 44.54 13.47 -10.66
CA ALA A 57 43.62 12.91 -9.66
C ALA A 57 43.01 14.03 -8.81
N ARG A 58 41.68 14.19 -8.89
CA ARG A 58 40.93 15.16 -8.05
C ARG A 58 40.63 14.54 -6.69
N GLY A 59 40.85 15.27 -5.60
CA GLY A 59 40.20 14.98 -4.32
C GLY A 59 38.73 15.44 -4.35
N GLY A 60 37.89 14.93 -3.45
CA GLY A 60 36.60 15.58 -3.15
C GLY A 60 35.31 14.94 -3.69
N PHE A 61 35.21 13.61 -3.79
CA PHE A 61 33.91 12.96 -3.91
C PHE A 61 33.43 12.41 -2.57
N ILE A 62 32.15 12.65 -2.26
CA ILE A 62 31.53 12.29 -0.97
C ILE A 62 31.64 10.78 -0.70
N GLU A 63 31.52 9.95 -1.73
CA GLU A 63 31.63 8.50 -1.62
C GLU A 63 33.03 8.05 -1.20
N ARG A 64 34.09 8.76 -1.62
CA ARG A 64 35.45 8.44 -1.15
C ARG A 64 35.62 8.75 0.32
N TYR A 65 35.01 9.84 0.79
CA TYR A 65 35.02 10.17 2.22
C TYR A 65 34.26 9.11 3.03
N ILE A 66 33.11 8.65 2.54
CA ILE A 66 32.36 7.55 3.17
C ILE A 66 33.22 6.28 3.29
N HIS A 67 33.94 5.90 2.23
CA HIS A 67 34.82 4.73 2.25
C HIS A 67 36.00 4.92 3.21
N SER A 68 36.60 6.12 3.25
CA SER A 68 37.65 6.51 4.19
C SER A 68 37.17 6.40 5.64
N GLU A 69 36.00 6.95 5.98
CA GLU A 69 35.41 6.85 7.32
C GLU A 69 35.13 5.41 7.74
N LEU A 70 34.65 4.58 6.81
CA LEU A 70 34.45 3.14 7.06
C LEU A 70 35.77 2.44 7.37
N PHE A 71 36.84 2.73 6.64
CA PHE A 71 38.16 2.17 6.93
C PHE A 71 38.78 2.68 8.24
N LYS A 72 38.49 3.92 8.67
CA LYS A 72 38.90 4.42 10.00
C LYS A 72 38.14 3.72 11.12
N LYS A 73 36.83 3.60 10.94
CA LYS A 73 35.91 3.03 11.94
C LYS A 73 36.08 1.52 12.10
N TYR A 74 36.46 0.83 11.03
CA TYR A 74 36.63 -0.63 10.99
C TYR A 74 38.02 -1.00 10.42
N PRO A 75 39.09 -0.96 11.25
CA PRO A 75 40.45 -1.28 10.82
C PRO A 75 40.63 -2.69 10.24
N GLU A 76 39.77 -3.63 10.65
CA GLU A 76 39.74 -5.02 10.18
C GLU A 76 39.17 -5.18 8.76
N VAL A 77 38.51 -4.15 8.22
CA VAL A 77 37.92 -4.16 6.89
C VAL A 77 39.01 -3.90 5.84
N ASN A 78 39.10 -4.82 4.88
CA ASN A 78 40.07 -4.76 3.77
C ASN A 78 39.45 -4.27 2.46
N SER A 79 38.12 -4.32 2.32
CA SER A 79 37.42 -3.86 1.13
C SER A 79 36.06 -3.25 1.50
N VAL A 80 35.70 -2.17 0.83
CA VAL A 80 34.39 -1.51 0.96
C VAL A 80 33.73 -1.49 -0.40
N ILE A 81 32.47 -1.95 -0.43
CA ILE A 81 31.59 -1.85 -1.59
C ILE A 81 30.42 -0.95 -1.19
N HIS A 82 30.19 0.09 -1.97
CA HIS A 82 29.10 1.02 -1.78
C HIS A 82 28.16 0.90 -2.98
N CYS A 83 26.91 0.55 -2.71
CA CYS A 83 25.88 0.41 -3.73
C CYS A 83 24.82 1.49 -3.51
N HIS A 84 24.40 2.16 -4.58
CA HIS A 84 23.37 3.20 -4.53
C HIS A 84 21.94 2.63 -4.53
N ALA A 85 21.79 1.30 -4.56
CA ALA A 85 20.51 0.60 -4.50
C ALA A 85 20.56 -0.56 -3.49
N GLN A 86 19.54 -0.65 -2.65
CA GLN A 86 19.41 -1.66 -1.58
C GLN A 86 19.30 -3.10 -2.14
N ASP A 87 18.86 -3.25 -3.39
CA ASP A 87 18.70 -4.54 -4.07
C ASP A 87 19.99 -5.05 -4.73
N VAL A 88 21.07 -4.26 -4.71
CA VAL A 88 22.42 -4.66 -5.13
C VAL A 88 23.28 -4.90 -3.89
N LEU A 89 22.88 -5.84 -3.05
CA LEU A 89 23.72 -6.32 -1.95
C LEU A 89 24.44 -7.60 -2.40
N PRO A 90 25.74 -7.55 -2.75
CA PRO A 90 26.49 -8.78 -2.95
C PRO A 90 26.57 -9.53 -1.62
N TYR A 91 25.96 -10.71 -1.52
CA TYR A 91 26.02 -11.54 -0.32
C TYR A 91 27.38 -12.22 -0.14
N ALA A 92 28.12 -12.47 -1.22
CA ALA A 92 29.51 -12.91 -1.22
C ALA A 92 30.15 -12.71 -2.61
N VAL A 93 31.44 -12.41 -2.66
CA VAL A 93 32.28 -12.53 -3.86
C VAL A 93 33.30 -13.61 -3.56
N SER A 94 33.31 -14.70 -4.32
CA SER A 94 34.27 -15.81 -4.16
C SER A 94 34.37 -16.38 -2.74
N GLY A 95 33.24 -16.48 -2.01
CA GLY A 95 33.21 -17.05 -0.66
C GLY A 95 33.66 -16.12 0.47
N VAL A 96 33.94 -14.84 0.18
CA VAL A 96 34.20 -13.82 1.22
C VAL A 96 32.87 -13.28 1.76
N PRO A 97 32.56 -13.45 3.05
CA PRO A 97 31.33 -12.95 3.64
C PRO A 97 31.37 -11.42 3.78
N PHE A 98 30.35 -10.73 3.26
CA PHE A 98 30.18 -9.29 3.49
C PHE A 98 29.35 -9.02 4.75
N LYS A 99 29.68 -7.94 5.45
CA LYS A 99 28.85 -7.41 6.54
C LYS A 99 28.07 -6.21 6.02
N PRO A 100 26.75 -6.32 5.79
CA PRO A 100 25.96 -5.21 5.26
C PRO A 100 25.89 -4.08 6.28
N PHE A 101 26.00 -2.84 5.80
CA PHE A 101 25.85 -1.62 6.59
C PHE A 101 25.07 -0.59 5.75
N GLY A 102 23.96 -0.08 6.29
CA GLY A 102 23.21 1.00 5.65
C GLY A 102 23.69 2.35 6.17
N HIS A 103 23.97 3.29 5.27
CA HIS A 103 23.98 4.71 5.62
C HIS A 103 22.72 5.33 5.02
N THR A 104 21.94 6.04 5.82
CA THR A 104 20.83 6.88 5.37
C THR A 104 21.06 8.23 6.04
N ASN A 105 21.27 9.27 5.22
CA ASN A 105 21.67 10.63 5.60
C ASN A 105 23.09 10.81 6.16
N GLY A 106 24.00 11.34 5.34
CA GLY A 106 25.18 12.05 5.83
C GLY A 106 24.85 13.51 6.11
N PHE A 107 24.62 13.86 7.38
CA PHE A 107 24.93 15.20 7.85
C PHE A 107 26.46 15.38 7.74
N LEU A 108 26.94 16.05 6.69
CA LEU A 108 28.32 16.53 6.60
C LEU A 108 28.32 18.03 6.86
N GLY A 109 29.24 18.50 7.70
CA GLY A 109 29.35 19.90 8.10
C GLY A 109 29.61 20.85 6.93
N GLN A 110 29.42 22.15 7.16
CA GLN A 110 29.42 23.25 6.17
C GLN A 110 30.71 23.42 5.32
N GLU A 111 31.75 22.60 5.51
CA GLU A 111 33.07 22.79 4.90
C GLU A 111 33.50 21.68 3.93
N THR A 112 32.64 20.72 3.58
CA THR A 112 32.99 19.70 2.56
C THR A 112 32.69 20.22 1.15
N PRO A 113 33.69 20.40 0.26
CA PRO A 113 33.44 20.74 -1.13
C PRO A 113 32.76 19.55 -1.82
N ILE A 114 31.58 19.77 -2.39
CA ILE A 114 30.84 18.78 -3.18
C ILE A 114 31.03 19.14 -4.65
N HIS A 115 31.56 18.21 -5.44
CA HIS A 115 31.60 18.32 -6.89
C HIS A 115 30.45 17.49 -7.49
N ASP A 116 29.70 18.08 -8.41
CA ASP A 116 28.65 17.36 -9.13
C ASP A 116 29.28 16.35 -10.10
N VAL A 117 28.80 15.11 -10.03
CA VAL A 117 29.25 14.02 -10.90
C VAL A 117 28.96 14.34 -12.37
N GLU A 118 27.90 15.11 -12.67
CA GLU A 118 27.60 15.55 -14.04
C GLU A 118 28.71 16.42 -14.66
N GLU A 119 29.46 17.19 -13.86
CA GLU A 119 30.52 18.07 -14.37
C GLU A 119 31.75 17.31 -14.93
N CYS A 120 31.81 15.99 -14.72
CA CYS A 120 32.90 15.13 -15.19
C CYS A 120 32.54 14.31 -16.45
N TYR A 121 31.32 14.41 -16.96
CA TYR A 121 30.88 13.72 -18.18
C TYR A 121 30.75 14.71 -19.34
N GLN A 122 31.35 14.40 -20.50
CA GLN A 122 31.12 15.22 -21.70
C GLN A 122 29.84 14.75 -22.43
N PRO A 123 29.12 15.65 -23.12
CA PRO A 123 27.98 15.28 -23.96
C PRO A 123 28.41 14.22 -24.99
N GLY A 124 27.93 12.98 -24.82
CA GLY A 124 28.31 11.83 -25.65
C GLY A 124 28.98 10.68 -24.89
N ASP A 125 29.42 10.87 -23.64
CA ASP A 125 29.94 9.80 -22.78
C ASP A 125 28.83 8.86 -22.23
N SER A 126 27.57 9.18 -22.50
CA SER A 126 26.38 8.49 -21.97
C SER A 126 25.96 7.24 -22.76
N HIS A 127 26.87 6.60 -23.49
CA HIS A 127 26.59 5.34 -24.16
C HIS A 127 27.49 4.23 -23.59
N ASP A 128 26.83 3.28 -22.90
CA ASP A 128 27.39 2.02 -22.42
C ASP A 128 28.43 2.11 -21.28
N LEU A 129 28.03 2.61 -20.11
CA LEU A 129 28.74 2.36 -18.83
C LEU A 129 28.38 0.98 -18.26
N LEU A 130 28.45 -0.04 -19.12
CA LEU A 130 28.37 -1.43 -18.69
C LEU A 130 29.74 -1.85 -18.18
N ILE A 131 29.82 -2.47 -16.99
CA ILE A 131 31.00 -3.28 -16.65
C ILE A 131 31.00 -4.50 -17.58
N ASN A 132 31.53 -4.33 -18.78
CA ASN A 132 31.77 -5.41 -19.75
C ASN A 132 33.05 -6.19 -19.42
N SER A 133 33.77 -5.75 -18.39
CA SER A 133 35.05 -6.30 -18.01
C SER A 133 34.87 -7.38 -16.94
N ILE A 134 34.84 -8.64 -17.39
CA ILE A 134 35.24 -9.81 -16.59
C ILE A 134 36.65 -9.68 -16.00
N ARG A 135 37.38 -8.58 -16.27
CA ARG A 135 38.73 -8.32 -15.77
C ARG A 135 38.77 -7.42 -14.53
N LEU A 136 37.71 -6.76 -14.06
CA LEU A 136 37.83 -5.84 -12.91
C LEU A 136 38.48 -6.51 -11.69
N GLY A 137 38.07 -7.73 -11.35
CA GLY A 137 38.71 -8.52 -10.29
C GLY A 137 40.14 -8.96 -10.62
N ALA A 138 40.44 -9.24 -11.90
CA ALA A 138 41.77 -9.62 -12.38
C ALA A 138 42.75 -8.42 -12.43
N GLU A 139 42.29 -7.22 -12.79
CA GLU A 139 43.09 -5.99 -12.83
C GLU A 139 43.35 -5.46 -11.40
N LEU A 140 42.34 -5.54 -10.51
CA LEU A 140 42.55 -5.33 -9.07
C LEU A 140 43.59 -6.30 -8.54
N ALA A 141 43.47 -7.60 -8.85
CA ALA A 141 44.47 -8.60 -8.45
C ALA A 141 45.86 -8.36 -9.09
N ALA A 142 45.92 -7.87 -10.34
CA ALA A 142 47.17 -7.56 -11.04
C ALA A 142 47.91 -6.37 -10.42
N CYS A 143 47.18 -5.41 -9.82
CA CYS A 143 47.77 -4.36 -8.98
C CYS A 143 48.48 -4.93 -7.73
N PHE A 144 48.16 -6.17 -7.33
CA PHE A 144 48.72 -6.85 -6.16
C PHE A 144 49.68 -8.01 -6.50
N SER A 145 49.79 -8.48 -7.75
CA SER A 145 50.83 -9.45 -8.20
C SER A 145 50.91 -9.61 -9.73
N PRO A 146 52.10 -9.78 -10.34
CA PRO A 146 52.28 -9.73 -11.80
C PRO A 146 52.30 -11.12 -12.47
N SER A 147 51.15 -11.72 -12.84
CA SER A 147 51.04 -12.71 -13.94
C SER A 147 49.60 -13.27 -14.09
N PRO A 148 49.05 -13.47 -15.31
CA PRO A 148 47.72 -14.03 -15.52
C PRO A 148 47.75 -15.55 -15.77
N SER A 149 46.84 -16.31 -15.17
CA SER A 149 46.46 -17.65 -15.66
C SER A 149 44.95 -17.84 -15.65
N GLU A 150 44.42 -18.20 -16.82
CA GLU A 150 43.02 -18.42 -17.14
C GLU A 150 42.41 -19.60 -16.37
N THR A 151 41.20 -19.45 -15.83
CA THR A 151 40.25 -20.57 -15.64
C THR A 151 38.81 -20.07 -15.73
N ALA A 152 37.97 -20.87 -16.39
CA ALA A 152 36.60 -20.57 -16.77
C ALA A 152 35.60 -20.62 -15.59
N PHE A 153 34.60 -19.74 -15.60
CA PHE A 153 33.46 -19.76 -14.66
C PHE A 153 32.14 -20.11 -15.37
N PRO A 154 31.18 -20.79 -14.69
CA PRO A 154 29.94 -21.24 -15.29
C PRO A 154 28.92 -20.10 -15.51
N GLN A 155 28.06 -20.27 -16.52
CA GLN A 155 26.99 -19.32 -16.86
C GLN A 155 25.87 -19.34 -15.81
N HIS A 156 25.59 -18.18 -15.19
CA HIS A 156 24.43 -17.94 -14.37
C HIS A 156 23.54 -16.84 -14.98
N LYS A 157 22.22 -17.04 -14.96
CA LYS A 157 21.21 -16.06 -15.42
C LYS A 157 21.00 -14.98 -14.36
N LEU A 158 21.16 -13.71 -14.75
CA LEU A 158 20.83 -12.53 -13.95
C LEU A 158 19.52 -11.92 -14.47
N VAL A 159 18.63 -11.50 -13.56
CA VAL A 159 17.41 -10.72 -13.87
C VAL A 159 17.65 -9.28 -13.39
N LEU A 160 17.45 -8.30 -14.27
CA LEU A 160 17.67 -6.86 -14.03
C LEU A 160 16.33 -6.16 -13.76
N MET A 161 16.26 -5.33 -12.71
CA MET A 161 15.15 -4.41 -12.48
C MET A 161 15.58 -2.97 -12.82
N ARG A 162 14.71 -2.23 -13.52
CA ARG A 162 14.92 -0.84 -13.98
C ARG A 162 14.42 0.17 -12.94
N ARG A 163 15.07 1.35 -12.90
CA ARG A 163 14.63 2.64 -12.31
C ARG A 163 13.88 2.56 -10.97
N HIS A 164 14.60 2.74 -9.86
CA HIS A 164 13.98 2.98 -8.55
C HIS A 164 14.08 4.47 -8.21
N GLY A 165 12.97 5.18 -8.40
CA GLY A 165 12.75 6.54 -7.93
C GLY A 165 11.26 6.70 -7.66
N PHE A 166 10.91 7.53 -6.68
CA PHE A 166 9.53 7.97 -6.41
C PHE A 166 8.77 8.29 -7.72
N THR A 167 7.43 8.21 -7.69
CA THR A 167 6.58 8.64 -8.83
C THR A 167 7.14 9.90 -9.49
N THR A 168 7.39 9.81 -10.79
CA THR A 168 7.97 10.90 -11.59
C THR A 168 6.88 11.84 -12.11
N HIS A 169 5.62 11.41 -12.03
CA HIS A 169 4.46 12.16 -12.46
C HIS A 169 3.57 12.58 -11.28
N TRP A 170 3.24 13.87 -11.23
CA TRP A 170 2.39 14.48 -10.20
C TRP A 170 1.06 15.01 -10.74
N GLY A 171 0.78 14.66 -12.01
CA GLY A 171 -0.40 15.06 -12.76
C GLY A 171 -1.55 14.07 -12.60
N LEU A 172 -2.56 14.25 -13.46
CA LEU A 172 -3.71 13.38 -13.59
C LEU A 172 -3.43 12.34 -14.68
N TYR A 173 -3.76 11.07 -14.45
CA TYR A 173 -3.60 10.02 -15.44
C TYR A 173 -4.96 9.61 -16.03
N TYR A 174 -5.21 10.00 -17.26
CA TYR A 174 -6.40 9.56 -18.00
C TYR A 174 -6.11 9.52 -19.49
N ASN A 175 -6.87 8.68 -20.21
CA ASN A 175 -6.66 8.44 -21.63
C ASN A 175 -5.22 7.97 -21.97
N GLY A 176 -4.60 7.20 -21.07
CA GLY A 176 -3.24 6.67 -21.26
C GLY A 176 -2.14 7.73 -21.27
N GLN A 177 -2.39 8.93 -20.74
CA GLN A 177 -1.46 10.06 -20.72
C GLN A 177 -1.54 10.83 -19.41
N TRP A 178 -0.48 11.59 -19.12
CA TRP A 178 -0.38 12.50 -17.98
C TRP A 178 -0.81 13.92 -18.35
N HIS A 179 -1.63 14.52 -17.50
CA HIS A 179 -2.18 15.86 -17.71
C HIS A 179 -1.93 16.73 -16.48
N GLU A 180 -1.65 18.01 -16.70
CA GLU A 180 -1.83 19.02 -15.66
C GLU A 180 -3.32 19.23 -15.42
N THR A 181 -3.69 19.67 -14.20
CA THR A 181 -5.10 19.94 -13.90
C THR A 181 -5.62 21.16 -14.65
N GLN A 182 -6.83 21.01 -15.20
CA GLN A 182 -7.61 22.04 -15.87
C GLN A 182 -8.86 22.36 -15.04
N GLY A 183 -8.84 23.54 -14.40
CA GLY A 183 -9.94 23.98 -13.55
C GLY A 183 -10.02 23.25 -12.20
N GLY A 184 -9.00 22.46 -11.85
CA GLY A 184 -8.73 22.01 -10.49
C GLY A 184 -7.56 22.77 -9.88
N GLU A 185 -6.84 22.14 -8.95
CA GLU A 185 -5.78 22.78 -8.18
C GLU A 185 -4.62 21.83 -7.85
N ASN A 186 -3.44 22.38 -7.57
CA ASN A 186 -2.32 21.60 -7.05
C ASN A 186 -2.32 21.66 -5.52
N ARG A 187 -2.61 20.54 -4.86
CA ARG A 187 -2.68 20.46 -3.39
C ARG A 187 -1.43 19.87 -2.78
N GLU A 188 -1.06 20.38 -1.61
CA GLU A 188 0.01 19.80 -0.80
C GLU A 188 -0.42 18.47 -0.20
N ILE A 189 0.42 17.47 -0.41
CA ILE A 189 0.31 16.15 0.19
C ILE A 189 1.29 16.09 1.36
N PHE A 190 0.83 15.61 2.51
CA PHE A 190 1.60 15.60 3.75
C PHE A 190 2.04 14.18 4.10
N SER A 191 3.23 14.10 4.71
CA SER A 191 3.70 12.92 5.41
C SER A 191 3.12 12.95 6.82
N PRO A 192 2.19 12.06 7.19
CA PRO A 192 1.61 12.04 8.52
C PRO A 192 2.59 11.59 9.62
N GLY A 193 3.72 10.97 9.24
CA GLY A 193 4.77 10.58 10.18
C GLY A 193 5.55 11.75 10.78
N ASP A 194 5.65 12.88 10.09
CA ASP A 194 6.39 14.06 10.56
C ASP A 194 5.70 15.40 10.29
N GLY A 195 4.52 15.38 9.69
CA GLY A 195 3.69 16.55 9.39
C GLY A 195 4.21 17.41 8.23
N LYS A 196 5.26 17.00 7.52
CA LYS A 196 5.87 17.80 6.45
C LYS A 196 5.16 17.59 5.12
N VAL A 197 5.24 18.61 4.27
CA VAL A 197 4.80 18.51 2.88
C VAL A 197 5.75 17.59 2.11
N ILE A 198 5.19 16.59 1.44
CA ILE A 198 5.90 15.71 0.51
C ILE A 198 6.07 16.41 -0.84
N LYS A 199 4.93 16.75 -1.47
CA LYS A 199 4.87 17.36 -2.80
C LYS A 199 3.50 17.99 -3.04
N LYS A 200 3.39 18.80 -4.09
CA LYS A 200 2.11 19.22 -4.65
C LYS A 200 1.67 18.25 -5.75
N VAL A 201 0.42 17.81 -5.69
CA VAL A 201 -0.21 16.89 -6.66
C VAL A 201 -1.39 17.59 -7.32
N ALA A 202 -1.58 17.37 -8.62
CA ALA A 202 -2.73 17.86 -9.36
C ALA A 202 -4.02 17.17 -8.89
N PHE A 203 -5.04 17.96 -8.55
CA PHE A 203 -6.36 17.49 -8.18
C PHE A 203 -7.36 17.89 -9.25
N ALA A 204 -8.05 16.91 -9.81
CA ALA A 204 -9.01 17.10 -10.89
C ALA A 204 -10.15 18.04 -10.50
N GLY A 205 -10.36 19.06 -11.33
CA GLY A 205 -11.57 19.88 -11.33
C GLY A 205 -12.67 19.27 -12.19
N VAL A 206 -13.72 20.06 -12.47
CA VAL A 206 -14.85 19.62 -13.31
C VAL A 206 -14.40 19.20 -14.70
N LYS A 207 -13.61 20.03 -15.39
CA LYS A 207 -13.19 19.79 -16.78
C LYS A 207 -12.32 18.54 -16.89
N ASP A 208 -11.37 18.37 -15.97
CA ASP A 208 -10.53 17.17 -15.90
C ASP A 208 -11.38 15.90 -15.73
N THR A 209 -12.38 15.97 -14.84
CA THR A 209 -13.24 14.83 -14.53
C THR A 209 -14.13 14.48 -15.72
N GLU A 210 -14.71 15.47 -16.39
CA GLU A 210 -15.49 15.29 -17.62
C GLU A 210 -14.65 14.71 -18.76
N ALA A 211 -13.41 15.19 -18.94
CA ALA A 211 -12.49 14.67 -19.94
C ALA A 211 -12.10 13.21 -19.68
N ALA A 212 -11.83 12.84 -18.43
CA ALA A 212 -11.56 11.46 -18.04
C ALA A 212 -12.79 10.55 -18.26
N ILE A 213 -14.00 11.04 -17.96
CA ILE A 213 -15.25 10.32 -18.24
C ILE A 213 -15.45 10.11 -19.73
N GLN A 214 -15.22 11.12 -20.56
CA GLN A 214 -15.34 10.99 -22.00
C GLN A 214 -14.34 9.98 -22.57
N ALA A 215 -13.08 10.05 -22.14
CA ALA A 215 -12.06 9.07 -22.54
C ALA A 215 -12.43 7.63 -22.15
N ALA A 216 -12.96 7.44 -20.93
CA ALA A 216 -13.44 6.13 -20.49
C ALA A 216 -14.64 5.65 -21.30
N HIS A 217 -15.55 6.55 -21.67
CA HIS A 217 -16.71 6.25 -22.50
C HIS A 217 -16.29 5.84 -23.92
N ASP A 218 -15.38 6.58 -24.54
CA ASP A 218 -14.89 6.33 -25.90
C ASP A 218 -14.10 5.01 -26.00
N ALA A 219 -13.39 4.64 -24.93
CA ALA A 219 -12.65 3.38 -24.86
C ALA A 219 -13.55 2.15 -24.62
N PHE A 220 -14.76 2.34 -24.08
CA PHE A 220 -15.63 1.24 -23.65
C PHE A 220 -16.01 0.28 -24.79
N PRO A 221 -16.43 0.71 -25.99
CA PRO A 221 -16.81 -0.19 -27.07
C PRO A 221 -15.71 -1.17 -27.49
N SER A 222 -14.45 -0.72 -27.55
CA SER A 222 -13.33 -1.59 -27.93
C SER A 222 -12.93 -2.52 -26.78
N TRP A 223 -12.98 -2.03 -25.54
CA TRP A 223 -12.64 -2.83 -24.37
C TRP A 223 -13.67 -3.94 -24.09
N ARG A 224 -14.97 -3.64 -24.17
CA ARG A 224 -16.01 -4.66 -24.01
C ARG A 224 -15.93 -5.76 -25.07
N ALA A 225 -15.43 -5.45 -26.27
CA ALA A 225 -15.25 -6.39 -27.37
C ALA A 225 -13.98 -7.25 -27.20
N THR A 226 -13.03 -6.84 -26.35
CA THR A 226 -11.85 -7.63 -26.02
C THR A 226 -12.29 -8.91 -25.30
N SER A 227 -11.87 -10.08 -25.78
CA SER A 227 -12.31 -11.37 -25.19
C SER A 227 -11.92 -11.49 -23.71
N ALA A 228 -12.73 -12.23 -22.94
CA ALA A 228 -12.50 -12.48 -21.52
C ALA A 228 -11.08 -13.02 -21.25
N ILE A 229 -10.57 -13.89 -22.12
CA ILE A 229 -9.22 -14.48 -22.00
C ILE A 229 -8.14 -13.40 -22.12
N HIS A 230 -8.25 -12.48 -23.09
CA HIS A 230 -7.27 -11.40 -23.23
C HIS A 230 -7.34 -10.39 -22.08
N ARG A 231 -8.54 -10.11 -21.55
CA ARG A 231 -8.68 -9.29 -20.33
C ARG A 231 -8.04 -9.96 -19.12
N ALA A 232 -8.24 -11.27 -18.94
CA ALA A 232 -7.60 -12.04 -17.88
C ALA A 232 -6.06 -12.03 -17.99
N GLN A 233 -5.51 -12.12 -19.20
CA GLN A 233 -4.05 -12.02 -19.41
C GLN A 233 -3.49 -10.67 -18.96
N LYS A 234 -4.17 -9.57 -19.29
CA LYS A 234 -3.80 -8.21 -18.85
C LYS A 234 -3.85 -8.07 -17.33
N LEU A 235 -4.86 -8.64 -16.67
CA LEU A 235 -4.93 -8.65 -15.21
C LEU A 235 -3.80 -9.47 -14.57
N ARG A 236 -3.44 -10.63 -15.13
CA ARG A 236 -2.28 -11.40 -14.62
C ARG A 236 -0.95 -10.65 -14.78
N GLN A 237 -0.79 -9.90 -15.88
CA GLN A 237 0.37 -9.03 -16.06
C GLN A 237 0.40 -7.94 -14.98
N LEU A 238 -0.75 -7.30 -14.71
CA LEU A 238 -0.88 -6.31 -13.64
C LEU A 238 -0.53 -6.90 -12.27
N ALA A 239 -1.04 -8.08 -11.93
CA ALA A 239 -0.71 -8.79 -10.70
C ALA A 239 0.79 -9.09 -10.57
N SER A 240 1.44 -9.45 -11.69
CA SER A 240 2.90 -9.65 -11.72
C SER A 240 3.67 -8.37 -11.42
N LEU A 241 3.31 -7.24 -12.05
CA LEU A 241 3.95 -5.95 -11.79
C LEU A 241 3.76 -5.50 -10.34
N MET A 242 2.57 -5.70 -9.77
CA MET A 242 2.34 -5.38 -8.37
C MET A 242 3.25 -6.16 -7.42
N ARG A 243 3.53 -7.44 -7.73
CA ARG A 243 4.46 -8.25 -6.95
C ARG A 243 5.90 -7.76 -7.09
N GLU A 244 6.30 -7.41 -8.31
CA GLU A 244 7.63 -6.86 -8.62
C GLU A 244 7.87 -5.55 -7.88
N HIS A 245 6.88 -4.65 -7.87
CA HIS A 245 6.96 -3.33 -7.25
C HIS A 245 6.35 -3.27 -5.84
N ALA A 246 6.17 -4.43 -5.17
CA ALA A 246 5.46 -4.49 -3.89
C ALA A 246 6.11 -3.66 -2.79
N GLN A 247 7.45 -3.65 -2.74
CA GLN A 247 8.21 -2.88 -1.77
C GLN A 247 8.06 -1.38 -2.02
N GLU A 248 8.16 -0.97 -3.28
CA GLU A 248 8.05 0.43 -3.71
C GLU A 248 6.67 1.02 -3.38
N LEU A 249 5.59 0.33 -3.77
CA LEU A 249 4.22 0.74 -3.51
C LEU A 249 3.93 0.82 -2.00
N ALA A 250 4.46 -0.14 -1.22
CA ALA A 250 4.35 -0.14 0.23
C ALA A 250 5.05 1.04 0.90
N MET A 251 6.22 1.45 0.40
CA MET A 251 6.94 2.63 0.91
C MET A 251 6.17 3.91 0.62
N LEU A 252 5.58 4.07 -0.57
CA LEU A 252 4.74 5.21 -0.92
C LEU A 252 3.49 5.29 -0.05
N ASP A 253 2.78 4.16 0.12
CA ASP A 253 1.62 4.11 1.01
C ASP A 253 2.02 4.40 2.45
N SER A 254 3.10 3.82 2.95
CA SER A 254 3.58 4.07 4.31
C SER A 254 3.92 5.54 4.54
N TYR A 255 4.67 6.16 3.62
CA TYR A 255 5.06 7.56 3.72
C TYR A 255 3.86 8.50 3.63
N ASN A 256 2.83 8.15 2.86
CA ASN A 256 1.69 9.01 2.60
C ASN A 256 0.49 8.77 3.54
N THR A 257 0.38 7.58 4.13
CA THR A 257 -0.72 7.21 5.05
C THR A 257 -0.30 7.16 6.51
N GLY A 258 0.99 7.00 6.78
CA GLY A 258 1.49 6.85 8.14
C GLY A 258 1.45 5.43 8.68
N ASN A 259 0.98 4.46 7.87
CA ASN A 259 0.96 3.06 8.24
C ASN A 259 2.37 2.43 8.18
N PRO A 260 2.68 1.42 9.02
CA PRO A 260 3.98 0.76 9.00
C PRO A 260 4.26 0.07 7.66
N VAL A 261 5.45 0.31 7.09
CA VAL A 261 5.86 -0.23 5.79
C VAL A 261 5.81 -1.76 5.73
N ALA A 262 6.14 -2.43 6.84
CA ALA A 262 6.11 -3.89 6.94
C ALA A 262 4.70 -4.45 6.68
N ILE A 263 3.66 -3.73 7.09
CA ILE A 263 2.26 -4.11 6.91
C ILE A 263 1.77 -3.75 5.50
N MET A 264 2.15 -2.58 4.98
CA MET A 264 1.74 -2.12 3.63
C MET A 264 2.24 -3.01 2.49
N LYS A 265 3.36 -3.72 2.69
CA LYS A 265 3.82 -4.73 1.73
C LYS A 265 2.83 -5.87 1.59
N GLY A 266 2.22 -6.29 2.71
CA GLY A 266 1.15 -7.28 2.72
C GLY A 266 -0.06 -6.84 1.88
N ASP A 267 -0.47 -5.57 2.01
CA ASP A 267 -1.58 -4.99 1.24
C ASP A 267 -1.35 -5.11 -0.28
N THR A 268 -0.15 -4.77 -0.75
CA THR A 268 0.17 -4.86 -2.19
C THR A 268 0.16 -6.29 -2.69
N LEU A 269 0.72 -7.23 -1.91
CA LEU A 269 0.74 -8.66 -2.26
C LEU A 269 -0.66 -9.29 -2.22
N ASN A 270 -1.50 -8.89 -1.27
CA ASN A 270 -2.89 -9.32 -1.18
C ASN A 270 -3.70 -8.79 -2.37
N ALA A 271 -3.48 -7.54 -2.75
CA ALA A 271 -4.12 -6.95 -3.91
C ALA A 271 -3.74 -7.67 -5.21
N ALA A 272 -2.45 -8.02 -5.39
CA ALA A 272 -2.01 -8.82 -6.53
C ALA A 272 -2.69 -10.21 -6.58
N GLN A 273 -2.91 -10.83 -5.42
CA GLN A 273 -3.65 -12.10 -5.34
C GLN A 273 -5.12 -11.94 -5.71
N LEU A 274 -5.80 -10.87 -5.28
CA LEU A 274 -7.19 -10.63 -5.67
C LEU A 274 -7.32 -10.31 -7.17
N VAL A 275 -6.37 -9.58 -7.74
CA VAL A 275 -6.31 -9.35 -9.19
C VAL A 275 -6.23 -10.68 -9.95
N ASP A 276 -5.40 -11.63 -9.50
CA ASP A 276 -5.33 -12.98 -10.08
C ASP A 276 -6.63 -13.77 -9.88
N PHE A 277 -7.27 -13.64 -8.72
CA PHE A 277 -8.58 -14.23 -8.47
C PHE A 277 -9.61 -13.74 -9.50
N PHE A 278 -9.75 -12.43 -9.70
CA PHE A 278 -10.67 -11.89 -10.71
C PHE A 278 -10.30 -12.30 -12.13
N ALA A 279 -9.00 -12.36 -12.47
CA ALA A 279 -8.53 -12.88 -13.75
C ALA A 279 -8.93 -14.35 -13.98
N GLY A 280 -8.99 -15.15 -12.91
CA GLY A 280 -9.48 -16.52 -12.94
C GLY A 280 -11.00 -16.64 -13.05
N MET A 281 -11.74 -15.70 -12.49
CA MET A 281 -13.20 -15.76 -12.38
C MET A 281 -13.97 -15.17 -13.58
N ILE A 282 -13.31 -14.47 -14.50
CA ILE A 282 -14.00 -13.77 -15.63
C ILE A 282 -14.95 -14.68 -16.41
N THR A 283 -14.53 -15.92 -16.70
CA THR A 283 -15.32 -16.89 -17.49
C THR A 283 -16.48 -17.52 -16.72
N ALA A 284 -16.53 -17.33 -15.40
CA ALA A 284 -17.63 -17.77 -14.55
C ALA A 284 -18.80 -16.76 -14.56
N VAL A 285 -18.60 -15.55 -15.08
CA VAL A 285 -19.67 -14.54 -15.21
C VAL A 285 -20.55 -14.91 -16.41
N GLN A 286 -21.60 -15.68 -16.16
CA GLN A 286 -22.44 -16.30 -17.18
C GLN A 286 -23.88 -15.79 -17.12
N GLY A 287 -24.58 -15.95 -18.24
CA GLY A 287 -26.04 -15.91 -18.27
C GLY A 287 -26.63 -17.31 -18.06
N GLU A 288 -27.94 -17.40 -18.23
CA GLU A 288 -28.73 -18.60 -17.98
C GLU A 288 -29.58 -18.92 -19.20
N THR A 289 -29.76 -20.21 -19.51
CA THR A 289 -30.77 -20.68 -20.47
C THR A 289 -32.01 -21.12 -19.72
N THR A 290 -33.19 -20.65 -20.14
CA THR A 290 -34.46 -21.00 -19.50
C THR A 290 -35.36 -21.70 -20.51
N HIS A 291 -35.69 -22.96 -20.25
CA HIS A 291 -36.68 -23.71 -21.03
C HIS A 291 -38.08 -23.39 -20.49
N LEU A 292 -38.92 -22.77 -21.32
CA LEU A 292 -40.32 -22.45 -20.99
C LEU A 292 -41.27 -23.27 -21.86
N ASP A 293 -41.01 -23.32 -23.17
CA ASP A 293 -41.68 -24.16 -24.15
C ASP A 293 -40.74 -24.48 -25.34
N ASP A 294 -41.19 -25.35 -26.26
CA ASP A 294 -40.41 -25.80 -27.42
C ASP A 294 -40.46 -24.82 -28.62
N SER A 295 -41.26 -23.75 -28.54
CA SER A 295 -41.41 -22.77 -29.62
C SER A 295 -40.44 -21.60 -29.51
N THR A 296 -39.73 -21.50 -28.39
CA THR A 296 -38.83 -20.39 -28.06
C THR A 296 -37.51 -20.88 -27.47
N PHE A 297 -36.42 -20.26 -27.91
CA PHE A 297 -35.12 -20.36 -27.23
C PHE A 297 -34.89 -19.09 -26.40
N ASN A 298 -34.86 -19.25 -25.08
CA ASN A 298 -34.72 -18.15 -24.14
C ASN A 298 -33.41 -18.26 -23.37
N TYR A 299 -32.64 -17.18 -23.38
CA TYR A 299 -31.39 -17.10 -22.62
C TYR A 299 -31.11 -15.68 -22.16
N THR A 300 -30.28 -15.55 -21.13
CA THR A 300 -29.77 -14.26 -20.68
C THR A 300 -28.29 -14.10 -21.03
N VAL A 301 -27.86 -12.85 -21.17
CA VAL A 301 -26.44 -12.48 -21.28
C VAL A 301 -26.09 -11.46 -20.21
N ARG A 302 -24.84 -11.49 -19.74
CA ARG A 302 -24.28 -10.50 -18.84
C ARG A 302 -23.40 -9.54 -19.64
N GLU A 303 -23.83 -8.29 -19.75
CA GLU A 303 -23.08 -7.23 -20.44
C GLU A 303 -22.43 -6.29 -19.42
N PRO A 304 -21.20 -5.80 -19.65
CA PRO A 304 -20.64 -4.76 -18.79
C PRO A 304 -21.50 -3.49 -18.81
N LEU A 305 -21.52 -2.77 -17.70
CA LEU A 305 -22.32 -1.57 -17.48
C LEU A 305 -21.86 -0.37 -18.32
N GLY A 306 -20.55 -0.19 -18.54
CA GLY A 306 -20.00 0.99 -19.20
C GLY A 306 -18.85 1.60 -18.41
N VAL A 307 -18.94 2.91 -18.14
CA VAL A 307 -17.98 3.64 -17.30
C VAL A 307 -18.36 3.45 -15.82
N VAL A 308 -17.42 2.94 -15.04
CA VAL A 308 -17.56 2.74 -13.59
C VAL A 308 -16.62 3.69 -12.85
N ALA A 309 -17.15 4.49 -11.92
CA ALA A 309 -16.35 5.31 -11.04
C ALA A 309 -16.13 4.60 -9.69
N ARG A 310 -14.89 4.49 -9.25
CA ARG A 310 -14.48 3.86 -7.98
C ARG A 310 -13.82 4.91 -7.09
N ILE A 311 -14.41 5.20 -5.93
CA ILE A 311 -13.85 6.11 -4.94
C ILE A 311 -13.33 5.27 -3.77
N VAL A 312 -12.05 5.42 -3.42
CA VAL A 312 -11.37 4.52 -2.47
C VAL A 312 -10.83 5.26 -1.24
N ALA A 313 -10.69 4.52 -0.13
CA ALA A 313 -10.28 5.04 1.17
C ALA A 313 -8.75 5.06 1.36
N SER A 314 -8.29 5.74 2.42
CA SER A 314 -6.88 6.01 2.67
C SER A 314 -6.14 4.99 3.53
N ASN A 315 -6.84 4.05 4.16
CA ASN A 315 -6.21 3.08 5.06
C ASN A 315 -5.48 1.94 4.33
N HIS A 316 -5.89 1.63 3.09
CA HIS A 316 -5.19 0.67 2.20
C HIS A 316 -5.21 1.17 0.74
N PRO A 317 -4.56 2.30 0.42
CA PRO A 317 -4.77 3.00 -0.85
C PRO A 317 -4.47 2.16 -2.09
N VAL A 318 -3.29 1.55 -2.18
CA VAL A 318 -2.91 0.75 -3.36
C VAL A 318 -3.75 -0.52 -3.49
N MET A 319 -4.09 -1.14 -2.36
CA MET A 319 -4.92 -2.34 -2.34
C MET A 319 -6.33 -2.04 -2.85
N PHE A 320 -6.98 -1.00 -2.31
CA PHE A 320 -8.31 -0.63 -2.78
C PHE A 320 -8.30 -0.15 -4.23
N LEU A 321 -7.29 0.60 -4.65
CA LEU A 321 -7.12 0.99 -6.05
C LEU A 321 -7.11 -0.24 -6.97
N ALA A 322 -6.20 -1.18 -6.71
CA ALA A 322 -6.01 -2.35 -7.58
C ALA A 322 -7.22 -3.29 -7.55
N ASN A 323 -7.79 -3.55 -6.38
CA ASN A 323 -8.96 -4.41 -6.21
C ASN A 323 -10.17 -3.85 -7.00
N ARG A 324 -10.47 -2.57 -6.82
CA ARG A 324 -11.66 -1.93 -7.42
C ARG A 324 -11.51 -1.71 -8.91
N LEU A 325 -10.30 -1.42 -9.37
CA LEU A 325 -9.97 -1.32 -10.80
C LEU A 325 -10.12 -2.69 -11.48
N SER A 326 -9.49 -3.72 -10.92
CA SER A 326 -9.42 -5.04 -11.53
C SER A 326 -10.79 -5.70 -11.69
N ALA A 327 -11.67 -5.62 -10.69
CA ALA A 327 -13.04 -6.14 -10.78
C ALA A 327 -13.83 -5.52 -11.95
N ALA A 328 -13.72 -4.20 -12.15
CA ALA A 328 -14.45 -3.50 -13.20
C ALA A 328 -13.95 -3.87 -14.60
N VAL A 329 -12.64 -3.82 -14.81
CA VAL A 329 -12.05 -4.12 -16.12
C VAL A 329 -12.12 -5.60 -16.47
N ALA A 330 -12.17 -6.50 -15.46
CA ALA A 330 -12.33 -7.94 -15.66
C ALA A 330 -13.56 -8.28 -16.52
N VAL A 331 -14.72 -7.71 -16.17
CA VAL A 331 -15.99 -7.96 -16.88
C VAL A 331 -16.19 -7.06 -18.10
N GLY A 332 -15.22 -6.18 -18.41
CA GLY A 332 -15.21 -5.38 -19.64
C GLY A 332 -15.72 -3.94 -19.48
N ASN A 333 -15.84 -3.42 -18.25
CA ASN A 333 -16.07 -1.99 -18.01
C ASN A 333 -14.79 -1.18 -18.21
N THR A 334 -14.93 0.11 -18.49
CA THR A 334 -13.85 1.09 -18.28
C THR A 334 -14.01 1.74 -16.92
N VAL A 335 -12.91 2.18 -16.34
CA VAL A 335 -12.91 2.59 -14.93
C VAL A 335 -12.15 3.89 -14.70
N ILE A 336 -12.72 4.70 -13.81
CA ILE A 336 -12.07 5.87 -13.23
C ILE A 336 -11.95 5.61 -11.74
N VAL A 337 -10.72 5.59 -11.23
CA VAL A 337 -10.46 5.47 -9.79
C VAL A 337 -10.05 6.82 -9.25
N LYS A 338 -10.80 7.30 -8.26
CA LYS A 338 -10.47 8.48 -7.47
C LYS A 338 -9.78 8.02 -6.17
N PRO A 339 -8.46 8.17 -6.05
CA PRO A 339 -7.76 7.85 -4.81
C PRO A 339 -8.18 8.77 -3.65
N PRO A 340 -7.86 8.40 -2.40
CA PRO A 340 -8.03 9.27 -1.24
C PRO A 340 -7.23 10.56 -1.40
N GLU A 341 -7.82 11.68 -0.95
CA GLU A 341 -7.21 13.01 -1.06
C GLU A 341 -5.90 13.10 -0.26
N GLN A 342 -5.83 12.38 0.86
CA GLN A 342 -4.67 12.37 1.72
C GLN A 342 -3.53 11.54 1.14
N ALA A 343 -3.87 10.47 0.40
CA ALA A 343 -2.93 9.41 0.06
C ALA A 343 -2.87 9.02 -1.44
N PRO A 344 -2.58 9.95 -2.37
CA PRO A 344 -2.58 9.65 -3.81
C PRO A 344 -1.29 9.00 -4.34
N LEU A 345 -0.18 8.97 -3.58
CA LEU A 345 1.15 8.71 -4.17
C LEU A 345 1.32 7.31 -4.76
N SER A 346 0.88 6.26 -4.06
CA SER A 346 0.93 4.89 -4.59
C SER A 346 0.02 4.72 -5.80
N ALA A 347 -1.08 5.48 -5.88
CA ALA A 347 -1.97 5.46 -7.03
C ALA A 347 -1.34 6.07 -8.28
N LEU A 348 -0.59 7.16 -8.11
CA LEU A 348 0.19 7.76 -9.20
C LEU A 348 1.26 6.78 -9.68
N ARG A 349 2.01 6.16 -8.76
CA ARG A 349 3.00 5.15 -9.15
C ARG A 349 2.35 3.95 -9.84
N TYR A 350 1.20 3.49 -9.37
CA TYR A 350 0.44 2.42 -10.01
C TYR A 350 0.02 2.78 -11.44
N ALA A 351 -0.32 4.05 -11.70
CA ALA A 351 -0.62 4.56 -13.05
C ALA A 351 0.62 4.50 -13.97
N GLU A 352 1.79 4.89 -13.47
CA GLU A 352 3.06 4.78 -14.21
C GLU A 352 3.35 3.33 -14.58
N LEU A 353 3.17 2.39 -13.63
CA LEU A 353 3.38 0.96 -13.91
C LEU A 353 2.44 0.43 -14.98
N ILE A 354 1.18 0.88 -15.00
CA ILE A 354 0.22 0.53 -16.05
C ILE A 354 0.66 1.09 -17.42
N GLU A 355 1.13 2.33 -17.45
CA GLU A 355 1.59 3.02 -18.65
C GLU A 355 2.88 2.39 -19.21
N GLU A 356 3.92 2.25 -18.37
CA GLU A 356 5.22 1.70 -18.73
C GLU A 356 5.10 0.29 -19.32
N ALA A 357 4.18 -0.52 -18.78
CA ALA A 357 3.92 -1.88 -19.26
C ALA A 357 2.88 -1.93 -20.39
N GLY A 358 2.20 -0.82 -20.71
CA GLY A 358 1.16 -0.77 -21.75
C GLY A 358 0.02 -1.76 -21.52
N ILE A 359 -0.36 -2.00 -20.26
CA ILE A 359 -1.31 -3.09 -19.91
C ILE A 359 -2.68 -2.81 -20.52
N PHE A 360 -3.17 -1.58 -20.41
CA PHE A 360 -4.52 -1.22 -20.82
C PHE A 360 -4.51 -0.26 -22.02
N PRO A 361 -5.48 -0.37 -22.95
CA PRO A 361 -5.69 0.66 -23.95
C PRO A 361 -6.00 2.02 -23.29
N PRO A 362 -5.65 3.15 -23.96
CA PRO A 362 -6.03 4.48 -23.51
C PRO A 362 -7.51 4.58 -23.12
N GLY A 363 -7.78 5.14 -21.95
CA GLY A 363 -9.15 5.36 -21.43
C GLY A 363 -9.75 4.19 -20.65
N VAL A 364 -9.17 2.98 -20.71
CA VAL A 364 -9.72 1.83 -19.97
C VAL A 364 -9.51 1.95 -18.46
N ALA A 365 -8.33 2.38 -18.04
CA ALA A 365 -7.98 2.64 -16.65
C ALA A 365 -7.54 4.10 -16.50
N ASN A 366 -8.21 4.86 -15.64
CA ASN A 366 -7.93 6.27 -15.38
C ASN A 366 -7.81 6.48 -13.88
N ILE A 367 -6.77 7.20 -13.44
CA ILE A 367 -6.46 7.44 -12.03
C ILE A 367 -6.44 8.94 -11.80
N LEU A 368 -7.40 9.39 -11.00
CA LEU A 368 -7.79 10.80 -10.94
C LEU A 368 -7.80 11.30 -9.49
N PRO A 369 -6.64 11.69 -8.93
CA PRO A 369 -6.63 12.44 -7.68
C PRO A 369 -7.56 13.65 -7.80
N GLY A 370 -8.39 13.88 -6.80
CA GLY A 370 -9.44 14.90 -6.89
C GLY A 370 -10.16 15.08 -5.56
N GLY A 371 -10.82 16.24 -5.41
CA GLY A 371 -11.57 16.59 -4.22
C GLY A 371 -13.04 16.16 -4.25
N ALA A 372 -13.84 16.79 -3.40
CA ALA A 372 -15.29 16.63 -3.38
C ALA A 372 -15.97 16.97 -4.72
N GLU A 373 -15.43 17.94 -5.47
CA GLU A 373 -15.98 18.34 -6.77
C GLU A 373 -15.85 17.23 -7.83
N CYS A 374 -14.66 16.64 -7.96
CA CYS A 374 -14.44 15.44 -8.78
C CYS A 374 -15.41 14.31 -8.37
N GLY A 375 -15.55 14.03 -7.07
CA GLY A 375 -16.51 13.05 -6.57
C GLY A 375 -17.97 13.36 -6.95
N LYS A 376 -18.36 14.63 -6.90
CA LYS A 376 -19.70 15.09 -7.31
C LYS A 376 -19.91 14.88 -8.80
N VAL A 377 -18.98 15.29 -9.66
CA VAL A 377 -19.08 15.11 -11.12
C VAL A 377 -19.20 13.63 -11.47
N LEU A 378 -18.34 12.77 -10.90
CA LEU A 378 -18.45 11.32 -11.08
C LEU A 378 -19.82 10.77 -10.67
N SER A 379 -20.42 11.34 -9.62
CA SER A 379 -21.73 10.93 -9.09
C SER A 379 -22.92 11.44 -9.90
N THR A 380 -22.80 12.55 -10.60
CA THR A 380 -23.91 13.17 -11.35
C THR A 380 -23.84 12.92 -12.85
N HIS A 381 -22.66 12.74 -13.42
CA HIS A 381 -22.47 12.71 -14.87
C HIS A 381 -23.25 11.56 -15.56
N PRO A 382 -23.96 11.81 -16.67
CA PRO A 382 -24.85 10.83 -17.30
C PRO A 382 -24.13 9.64 -17.95
N LEU A 383 -22.86 9.81 -18.36
CA LEU A 383 -22.06 8.73 -18.94
C LEU A 383 -21.49 7.74 -17.91
N VAL A 384 -21.57 8.06 -16.61
CA VAL A 384 -21.13 7.15 -15.55
C VAL A 384 -22.29 6.23 -15.18
N ALA A 385 -22.13 4.93 -15.46
CA ALA A 385 -23.16 3.93 -15.25
C ALA A 385 -23.27 3.48 -13.78
N LYS A 386 -22.15 3.51 -13.06
CA LYS A 386 -22.08 3.10 -11.65
C LYS A 386 -21.03 3.87 -10.88
N VAL A 387 -21.33 4.23 -9.63
CA VAL A 387 -20.39 4.82 -8.68
C VAL A 387 -20.29 3.98 -7.43
N THR A 388 -19.07 3.66 -7.01
CA THR A 388 -18.84 2.92 -5.77
C THR A 388 -17.95 3.71 -4.82
N LEU A 389 -18.15 3.50 -3.52
CA LEU A 389 -17.37 4.15 -2.48
C LEU A 389 -16.93 3.13 -1.42
N VAL A 390 -15.63 3.13 -1.13
CA VAL A 390 -15.12 2.70 0.18
C VAL A 390 -14.88 3.96 1.00
N GLY A 391 -15.61 4.18 2.10
CA GLY A 391 -15.47 5.44 2.85
C GLY A 391 -16.55 5.72 3.90
N SER A 392 -16.85 7.00 4.11
CA SER A 392 -17.76 7.42 5.19
C SER A 392 -19.24 7.30 4.82
N VAL A 393 -20.09 7.03 5.80
CA VAL A 393 -21.56 6.99 5.63
C VAL A 393 -22.11 8.31 5.09
N ALA A 394 -21.57 9.44 5.55
CA ALA A 394 -22.00 10.76 5.08
C ALA A 394 -21.72 10.94 3.58
N THR A 395 -20.54 10.53 3.13
CA THR A 395 -20.16 10.56 1.71
C THR A 395 -21.02 9.60 0.89
N GLY A 396 -21.26 8.37 1.38
CA GLY A 396 -22.14 7.40 0.70
C GLY A 396 -23.56 7.93 0.48
N LYS A 397 -24.15 8.55 1.52
CA LYS A 397 -25.46 9.23 1.40
C LYS A 397 -25.43 10.38 0.39
N ALA A 398 -24.34 11.15 0.33
CA ALA A 398 -24.20 12.23 -0.65
C ALA A 398 -24.13 11.70 -2.09
N ILE A 399 -23.35 10.64 -2.33
CA ILE A 399 -23.26 9.96 -3.64
C ILE A 399 -24.62 9.39 -4.04
N GLN A 400 -25.30 8.67 -3.13
CA GLN A 400 -26.62 8.08 -3.42
C GLN A 400 -27.65 9.14 -3.85
N LYS A 401 -27.65 10.30 -3.19
CA LYS A 401 -28.53 11.42 -3.56
C LYS A 401 -28.16 11.99 -4.94
N ALA A 402 -26.87 12.19 -5.20
CA ALA A 402 -26.38 12.70 -6.48
C ALA A 402 -26.60 11.73 -7.66
N ALA A 403 -26.63 10.43 -7.38
CA ALA A 403 -26.86 9.37 -8.37
C ALA A 403 -28.34 9.27 -8.80
N ALA A 404 -29.27 9.81 -8.01
CA ALA A 404 -30.71 9.60 -8.19
C ALA A 404 -31.23 10.16 -9.54
N ASP A 405 -30.76 11.33 -9.96
CA ASP A 405 -31.27 12.01 -11.17
C ASP A 405 -31.02 11.21 -12.46
N THR A 406 -29.98 10.37 -12.49
CA THR A 406 -29.69 9.50 -13.65
C THR A 406 -30.04 8.04 -13.39
N LEU A 407 -30.58 7.72 -12.21
CA LEU A 407 -30.82 6.34 -11.75
C LEU A 407 -29.58 5.43 -11.89
N LYS A 408 -28.37 6.00 -11.78
CA LYS A 408 -27.14 5.22 -11.93
C LYS A 408 -26.94 4.31 -10.71
N LEU A 409 -26.32 3.16 -10.93
CA LEU A 409 -26.13 2.17 -9.87
C LEU A 409 -25.11 2.68 -8.84
N THR A 410 -25.29 2.25 -7.60
CA THR A 410 -24.38 2.55 -6.50
C THR A 410 -24.12 1.33 -5.64
N SER A 411 -22.87 1.16 -5.20
CA SER A 411 -22.50 0.19 -4.17
C SER A 411 -21.50 0.81 -3.20
N PHE A 412 -21.61 0.45 -1.92
CA PHE A 412 -20.92 1.14 -0.84
C PHE A 412 -20.37 0.15 0.18
N GLU A 413 -19.11 0.35 0.53
CA GLU A 413 -18.43 -0.21 1.70
C GLU A 413 -18.14 0.92 2.67
N LEU A 414 -18.90 1.00 3.76
CA LEU A 414 -18.91 2.14 4.66
C LEU A 414 -18.42 1.75 6.05
N GLY A 415 -18.46 2.73 6.97
CA GLY A 415 -17.98 2.57 8.33
C GLY A 415 -18.64 1.45 9.13
N GLY A 416 -18.01 1.08 10.25
CA GLY A 416 -18.47 0.05 11.16
C GLY A 416 -18.33 0.44 12.63
N LYS A 417 -19.18 -0.15 13.48
CA LYS A 417 -18.99 -0.15 14.95
C LYS A 417 -19.10 -1.58 15.48
N ASN A 418 -18.16 -2.39 15.03
CA ASN A 418 -18.26 -3.84 15.05
C ASN A 418 -18.09 -4.43 16.45
N ALA A 419 -18.84 -5.49 16.72
CA ALA A 419 -18.86 -6.16 18.01
C ALA A 419 -18.04 -7.44 18.00
N LEU A 420 -17.20 -7.63 19.01
CA LEU A 420 -16.68 -8.95 19.42
C LEU A 420 -17.43 -9.38 20.67
N ILE A 421 -18.06 -10.55 20.63
CA ILE A 421 -18.86 -11.10 21.73
C ILE A 421 -18.16 -12.32 22.31
N ALA A 422 -17.90 -12.32 23.61
CA ALA A 422 -17.31 -13.45 24.32
C ALA A 422 -18.29 -14.06 25.33
N TYR A 423 -18.59 -15.35 25.13
CA TYR A 423 -19.38 -16.17 26.06
C TYR A 423 -18.50 -16.74 27.18
N PRO A 424 -19.10 -17.14 28.33
CA PRO A 424 -18.35 -17.66 29.48
C PRO A 424 -17.42 -18.84 29.18
N ASP A 425 -17.75 -19.65 28.17
CA ASP A 425 -17.03 -20.85 27.75
C ASP A 425 -16.01 -20.60 26.63
N ALA A 426 -15.71 -19.33 26.32
CA ALA A 426 -14.70 -18.98 25.34
C ALA A 426 -13.29 -19.45 25.80
N ASP A 427 -12.51 -19.96 24.84
CA ASP A 427 -11.08 -20.20 25.05
C ASP A 427 -10.38 -18.86 25.33
N ILE A 428 -9.84 -18.69 26.54
CA ILE A 428 -9.31 -17.42 27.01
C ILE A 428 -8.08 -16.97 26.20
N GLU A 429 -7.18 -17.90 25.85
CA GLU A 429 -5.96 -17.56 25.10
C GLU A 429 -6.30 -17.05 23.69
N ARG A 430 -7.20 -17.76 23.02
CA ARG A 430 -7.68 -17.37 21.69
C ARG A 430 -8.49 -16.07 21.75
N LEU A 431 -9.32 -15.91 22.77
CA LEU A 431 -10.11 -14.70 22.96
C LEU A 431 -9.21 -13.47 23.16
N VAL A 432 -8.24 -13.54 24.07
CA VAL A 432 -7.32 -12.42 24.33
C VAL A 432 -6.54 -12.03 23.07
N SER A 433 -5.95 -13.01 22.36
CA SER A 433 -5.22 -12.74 21.12
C SER A 433 -6.11 -12.13 20.03
N SER A 434 -7.37 -12.56 19.94
CA SER A 434 -8.33 -12.02 18.96
C SER A 434 -8.89 -10.65 19.35
N VAL A 435 -9.11 -10.36 20.63
CA VAL A 435 -9.46 -9.02 21.12
C VAL A 435 -8.37 -8.02 20.74
N VAL A 436 -7.11 -8.41 20.91
CA VAL A 436 -5.97 -7.59 20.52
C VAL A 436 -5.93 -7.43 19.00
N ALA A 437 -5.94 -8.53 18.23
CA ALA A 437 -5.81 -8.48 16.78
C ALA A 437 -6.97 -7.73 16.09
N GLY A 438 -8.21 -7.95 16.55
CA GLY A 438 -9.42 -7.45 15.91
C GLY A 438 -9.54 -5.93 15.86
N MET A 439 -8.76 -5.19 16.65
CA MET A 439 -8.76 -3.72 16.61
C MET A 439 -7.90 -3.13 15.48
N ASN A 440 -7.05 -3.94 14.83
CA ASN A 440 -6.13 -3.50 13.76
C ASN A 440 -5.19 -2.37 14.21
N TRP A 441 -4.54 -2.54 15.36
CA TRP A 441 -3.63 -1.55 15.95
C TRP A 441 -2.50 -1.10 15.02
N GLY A 442 -1.98 -1.97 14.16
CA GLY A 442 -0.92 -1.64 13.20
C GLY A 442 -1.26 -0.45 12.30
N TRP A 443 -2.52 -0.39 11.82
CA TRP A 443 -3.07 0.72 11.02
C TRP A 443 -3.60 1.87 11.88
N CYS A 444 -3.19 1.94 13.15
CA CYS A 444 -3.71 2.90 14.12
C CYS A 444 -5.25 2.82 14.27
N GLY A 445 -5.83 1.62 14.17
CA GLY A 445 -7.28 1.42 14.23
C GLY A 445 -8.08 2.04 13.07
N GLN A 446 -7.40 2.48 12.00
CA GLN A 446 -8.02 3.01 10.78
C GLN A 446 -8.53 1.85 9.91
N SER A 447 -9.51 1.10 10.42
CA SER A 447 -10.11 -0.02 9.69
C SER A 447 -11.61 -0.09 9.96
N CYS A 448 -12.38 -0.15 8.88
CA CYS A 448 -13.83 -0.29 8.93
C CYS A 448 -14.24 -1.63 9.56
N GLY A 449 -13.40 -2.66 9.43
CA GLY A 449 -13.63 -4.01 9.98
C GLY A 449 -13.22 -4.19 11.44
N SER A 450 -12.65 -3.18 12.10
CA SER A 450 -12.16 -3.31 13.48
C SER A 450 -13.28 -3.63 14.47
N THR A 451 -13.08 -4.65 15.31
CA THR A 451 -13.98 -5.01 16.42
C THR A 451 -13.80 -4.06 17.61
N SER A 452 -14.16 -2.80 17.39
CA SER A 452 -13.94 -1.69 18.33
C SER A 452 -14.86 -1.72 19.56
N ARG A 453 -15.89 -2.58 19.58
CA ARG A 453 -16.69 -2.90 20.76
C ARG A 453 -16.42 -4.34 21.19
N VAL A 454 -15.91 -4.53 22.39
CA VAL A 454 -15.59 -5.83 22.95
C VAL A 454 -16.55 -6.12 24.10
N PHE A 455 -17.50 -7.01 23.87
CA PHE A 455 -18.52 -7.44 24.83
C PHE A 455 -18.05 -8.69 25.54
N LEU A 456 -17.67 -8.54 26.81
CA LEU A 456 -17.20 -9.63 27.65
C LEU A 456 -18.27 -10.02 28.65
N HIS A 457 -18.54 -11.32 28.76
CA HIS A 457 -19.37 -11.81 29.86
C HIS A 457 -18.70 -11.43 31.19
N GLU A 458 -19.50 -11.12 32.21
CA GLU A 458 -18.99 -10.67 33.52
C GLU A 458 -17.93 -11.59 34.13
N SER A 459 -18.02 -12.91 33.88
CA SER A 459 -17.05 -13.91 34.34
C SER A 459 -15.68 -13.86 33.63
N LEU A 460 -15.57 -13.17 32.49
CA LEU A 460 -14.35 -13.05 31.69
C LEU A 460 -13.78 -11.63 31.69
N HIS A 461 -14.60 -10.63 32.02
CA HIS A 461 -14.33 -9.22 31.80
C HIS A 461 -12.95 -8.77 32.34
N ASP A 462 -12.70 -8.98 33.63
CA ASP A 462 -11.51 -8.42 34.28
C ASP A 462 -10.24 -9.14 33.79
N THR A 463 -10.26 -10.47 33.70
CA THR A 463 -9.13 -11.28 33.22
C THR A 463 -8.75 -10.96 31.78
N VAL A 464 -9.73 -10.84 30.88
CA VAL A 464 -9.45 -10.56 29.46
C VAL A 464 -8.99 -9.11 29.28
N LEU A 465 -9.60 -8.16 29.99
CA LEU A 465 -9.21 -6.76 29.95
C LEU A 465 -7.76 -6.56 30.42
N GLU A 466 -7.38 -7.14 31.55
CA GLU A 466 -6.03 -7.04 32.10
C GLU A 466 -4.99 -7.59 31.12
N ARG A 467 -5.23 -8.78 30.55
CA ARG A 467 -4.30 -9.39 29.60
C ARG A 467 -4.23 -8.65 28.27
N ALA A 468 -5.36 -8.16 27.77
CA ALA A 468 -5.39 -7.35 26.56
C ALA A 468 -4.60 -6.05 26.76
N GLN A 469 -4.77 -5.36 27.89
CA GLN A 469 -4.02 -4.13 28.19
C GLN A 469 -2.50 -4.39 28.18
N GLU A 470 -2.07 -5.52 28.76
CA GLU A 470 -0.65 -5.86 28.88
C GLU A 470 -0.03 -6.11 27.51
N ILE A 471 -0.70 -6.93 26.68
CA ILE A 471 -0.22 -7.25 25.33
C ILE A 471 -0.21 -6.00 24.47
N ILE A 472 -1.26 -5.17 24.52
CA ILE A 472 -1.37 -3.98 23.69
C ILE A 472 -0.28 -2.98 24.04
N SER A 473 -0.08 -2.71 25.33
CA SER A 473 0.95 -1.76 25.81
C SER A 473 2.37 -2.19 25.45
N LYS A 474 2.63 -3.51 25.38
CA LYS A 474 3.95 -4.05 25.02
C LYS A 474 4.16 -4.09 23.50
N SER A 475 3.12 -4.42 22.74
CA SER A 475 3.23 -4.79 21.32
C SER A 475 3.07 -3.63 20.35
N PHE A 476 2.30 -2.60 20.70
CA PHE A 476 1.95 -1.51 19.76
C PHE A 476 2.55 -0.19 20.21
N ARG A 477 3.56 0.26 19.46
CA ARG A 477 4.27 1.51 19.72
C ARG A 477 4.17 2.40 18.49
N PRO A 478 3.54 3.58 18.60
CA PRO A 478 3.60 4.61 17.57
C PRO A 478 5.06 4.92 17.23
N GLY A 479 5.40 4.96 15.95
CA GLY A 479 6.78 5.22 15.51
C GLY A 479 6.88 5.59 14.03
N ASN A 480 8.10 5.81 13.56
CA ASN A 480 8.36 6.16 12.16
C ASN A 480 7.74 5.11 11.22
N PRO A 481 6.78 5.47 10.34
CA PRO A 481 6.12 4.51 9.45
C PRO A 481 7.08 3.72 8.55
N LEU A 482 8.22 4.32 8.19
CA LEU A 482 9.23 3.72 7.32
C LEU A 482 10.23 2.83 8.04
N ASP A 483 10.24 2.80 9.38
CA ASP A 483 11.05 1.84 10.14
C ASP A 483 10.36 0.46 10.10
N PRO A 484 11.03 -0.60 9.61
CA PRO A 484 10.48 -1.96 9.58
C PRO A 484 10.11 -2.52 10.95
N ASN A 485 10.63 -1.94 12.05
CA ASN A 485 10.33 -2.36 13.42
C ASN A 485 9.13 -1.63 14.03
N THR A 486 8.59 -0.61 13.36
CA THR A 486 7.41 0.11 13.84
C THR A 486 6.19 -0.82 13.83
N THR A 487 5.53 -0.94 14.97
CA THR A 487 4.38 -1.84 15.14
C THR A 487 3.04 -1.14 15.08
N MET A 488 3.00 0.20 15.13
CA MET A 488 1.79 1.01 15.01
C MET A 488 2.09 2.35 14.32
N GLY A 489 1.29 2.68 13.30
CA GLY A 489 1.44 3.90 12.51
C GLY A 489 0.87 5.18 13.14
N SER A 490 0.86 6.25 12.35
CA SER A 490 0.14 7.50 12.66
C SER A 490 -1.29 7.51 12.09
N MET A 491 -2.07 8.51 12.49
CA MET A 491 -3.31 8.86 11.79
C MET A 491 -2.97 9.51 10.45
N VAL A 492 -3.77 9.23 9.42
CA VAL A 492 -3.51 9.70 8.04
C VAL A 492 -3.44 11.23 7.88
N SER A 493 -4.01 12.00 8.81
CA SER A 493 -4.00 13.46 8.76
C SER A 493 -4.19 14.09 10.14
N LYS A 494 -3.85 15.37 10.26
CA LYS A 494 -4.11 16.16 11.46
C LYS A 494 -5.60 16.17 11.84
N ALA A 495 -6.48 16.33 10.85
CA ALA A 495 -7.93 16.29 11.07
C ALA A 495 -8.41 14.93 11.62
N ALA A 496 -7.78 13.82 11.19
CA ALA A 496 -8.07 12.49 11.74
C ALA A 496 -7.58 12.36 13.19
N GLN A 497 -6.37 12.83 13.51
CA GLN A 497 -5.85 12.88 14.88
C GLN A 497 -6.77 13.70 15.80
N ASP A 498 -7.17 14.90 15.37
CA ASP A 498 -8.04 15.80 16.14
C ASP A 498 -9.41 15.17 16.42
N ARG A 499 -9.97 14.47 15.42
CA ARG A 499 -11.22 13.71 15.59
C ARG A 499 -11.06 12.63 16.65
N VAL A 500 -9.99 11.85 16.61
CA VAL A 500 -9.74 10.78 17.59
C VAL A 500 -9.60 11.37 18.99
N MET A 501 -8.79 12.42 19.17
CA MET A 501 -8.60 13.06 20.47
C MET A 501 -9.91 13.65 21.02
N LYS A 502 -10.77 14.20 20.16
CA LYS A 502 -12.12 14.61 20.56
C LYS A 502 -12.96 13.45 21.09
N TYR A 503 -12.81 12.24 20.56
CA TYR A 503 -13.51 11.05 21.08
C TYR A 503 -12.94 10.57 22.42
N VAL A 504 -11.64 10.77 22.67
CA VAL A 504 -11.06 10.56 24.02
C VAL A 504 -11.74 11.50 25.03
N ASP A 505 -11.89 12.79 24.69
CA ASP A 505 -12.59 13.74 25.57
C ASP A 505 -14.07 13.39 25.79
N ILE A 506 -14.75 12.93 24.74
CA ILE A 506 -16.15 12.47 24.81
C ILE A 506 -16.26 11.26 25.74
N ALA A 507 -15.35 10.28 25.64
CA ALA A 507 -15.35 9.10 26.49
C ALA A 507 -15.25 9.46 27.97
N HIS A 508 -14.36 10.41 28.32
CA HIS A 508 -14.25 10.91 29.68
C HIS A 508 -15.53 11.62 30.15
N LYS A 509 -16.13 12.47 29.31
CA LYS A 509 -17.38 13.18 29.64
C LYS A 509 -18.57 12.23 29.82
N ASP A 510 -18.62 11.17 29.03
CA ASP A 510 -19.65 10.13 29.10
C ASP A 510 -19.45 9.19 30.30
N GLY A 511 -18.31 9.29 31.01
CA GLY A 511 -18.01 8.54 32.24
C GLY A 511 -17.35 7.19 32.02
N ALA A 512 -16.77 6.93 30.84
CA ALA A 512 -15.98 5.74 30.60
C ALA A 512 -14.65 5.78 31.36
N ARG A 513 -14.18 4.62 31.85
CA ARG A 513 -12.91 4.53 32.57
C ARG A 513 -11.77 4.30 31.58
N LEU A 514 -10.81 5.22 31.52
CA LEU A 514 -9.58 5.05 30.76
C LEU A 514 -8.70 3.96 31.41
N VAL A 515 -8.30 2.97 30.64
CA VAL A 515 -7.44 1.86 31.08
C VAL A 515 -5.99 2.11 30.69
N ILE A 516 -5.75 2.42 29.41
CA ILE A 516 -4.45 2.81 28.85
C ILE A 516 -4.62 3.87 27.77
N GLY A 517 -3.55 4.61 27.47
CA GLY A 517 -3.47 5.54 26.33
C GLY A 517 -4.19 6.87 26.55
N GLY A 518 -4.90 7.33 25.51
CA GLY A 518 -5.69 8.55 25.53
C GLY A 518 -4.88 9.83 25.32
N ARG A 519 -3.66 9.74 24.77
CA ARG A 519 -2.77 10.90 24.54
C ARG A 519 -2.13 10.87 23.17
N ILE A 520 -1.55 12.01 22.82
CA ILE A 520 -0.60 12.13 21.71
C ILE A 520 0.78 11.77 22.29
N PRO A 521 1.51 10.77 21.74
CA PRO A 521 2.83 10.40 22.24
C PRO A 521 3.87 11.48 21.93
N ASP A 522 4.75 11.74 22.89
CA ASP A 522 5.85 12.71 22.80
C ASP A 522 7.20 11.99 22.90
N THR A 523 7.59 11.33 21.80
CA THR A 523 8.91 10.71 21.64
C THR A 523 9.64 11.31 20.44
N PRO A 524 10.97 11.14 20.32
CA PRO A 524 11.71 11.61 19.15
C PRO A 524 11.14 11.10 17.82
N GLU A 525 10.64 9.87 17.79
CA GLU A 525 10.08 9.20 16.60
C GLU A 525 8.67 9.67 16.23
N THR A 526 7.93 10.26 17.18
CA THR A 526 6.56 10.74 16.96
C THR A 526 6.46 12.25 16.76
N LYS A 527 7.59 12.96 16.91
CA LYS A 527 7.63 14.42 16.88
C LYS A 527 7.18 14.99 15.54
N GLY A 528 6.16 15.84 15.57
CA GLY A 528 5.61 16.52 14.39
C GLY A 528 4.59 15.70 13.59
N GLY A 529 4.52 14.38 13.81
CA GLY A 529 3.54 13.52 13.17
C GLY A 529 2.19 13.47 13.87
N TYR A 530 1.23 12.78 13.25
CA TYR A 530 -0.17 12.71 13.66
C TYR A 530 -0.47 11.45 14.46
N PHE A 531 0.33 11.17 15.49
CA PHE A 531 0.23 9.94 16.28
C PHE A 531 -0.81 10.01 17.41
N VAL A 532 -1.33 8.86 17.81
CA VAL A 532 -2.20 8.66 18.97
C VAL A 532 -1.80 7.36 19.66
N GLU A 533 -1.80 7.33 20.99
CA GLU A 533 -1.52 6.11 21.76
C GLU A 533 -2.63 5.05 21.59
N PRO A 534 -2.30 3.75 21.63
CA PRO A 534 -3.32 2.71 21.72
C PRO A 534 -4.16 2.93 22.99
N THR A 535 -5.48 3.06 22.81
CA THR A 535 -6.38 3.52 23.88
C THR A 535 -7.48 2.50 24.15
N ILE A 536 -7.65 2.14 25.42
CA ILE A 536 -8.72 1.25 25.88
C ILE A 536 -9.58 1.98 26.91
N PHE A 537 -10.88 1.99 26.68
CA PHE A 537 -11.89 2.39 27.67
C PHE A 537 -12.66 1.17 28.15
N ALA A 538 -12.80 1.05 29.46
CA ALA A 538 -13.64 0.04 30.11
C ALA A 538 -14.85 0.68 30.79
N ASP A 539 -15.76 -0.17 31.27
CA ASP A 539 -17.05 0.23 31.85
C ASP A 539 -17.89 1.07 30.89
N VAL A 540 -17.69 0.84 29.58
CA VAL A 540 -18.43 1.51 28.53
C VAL A 540 -19.87 0.99 28.53
N LYS A 541 -20.83 1.91 28.48
CA LYS A 541 -22.26 1.60 28.39
C LYS A 541 -22.75 1.87 26.97
N GLN A 542 -23.75 1.11 26.52
CA GLN A 542 -24.32 1.30 25.18
C GLN A 542 -24.91 2.70 24.97
N THR A 543 -25.23 3.46 26.03
CA THR A 543 -25.68 4.84 25.93
C THR A 543 -24.56 5.86 25.63
N MET A 544 -23.29 5.47 25.73
CA MET A 544 -22.15 6.36 25.50
C MET A 544 -21.85 6.49 24.00
N ARG A 545 -21.33 7.64 23.56
CA ARG A 545 -21.09 7.88 22.13
C ARG A 545 -20.01 6.96 21.56
N ILE A 546 -18.96 6.65 22.33
CA ILE A 546 -17.91 5.72 21.92
C ILE A 546 -18.41 4.28 21.74
N ALA A 547 -19.61 3.93 22.22
CA ALA A 547 -20.28 2.65 21.96
C ALA A 547 -21.17 2.66 20.70
N ASN A 548 -21.38 3.80 20.06
CA ASN A 548 -22.32 3.94 18.94
C ASN A 548 -21.64 4.48 17.67
N GLU A 549 -20.75 5.44 17.82
CA GLU A 549 -20.16 6.18 16.71
C GLU A 549 -18.79 5.60 16.31
N GLU A 550 -18.56 5.52 15.00
CA GLU A 550 -17.26 5.14 14.46
C GLU A 550 -16.24 6.27 14.72
N VAL A 551 -15.14 5.89 15.37
CA VAL A 551 -14.02 6.79 15.66
C VAL A 551 -13.01 6.80 14.51
N PHE A 552 -12.79 5.60 13.93
CA PHE A 552 -11.77 5.31 12.93
C PHE A 552 -10.38 5.74 13.42
N GLY A 553 -9.94 5.10 14.51
CA GLY A 553 -8.72 5.39 15.27
C GLY A 553 -8.53 4.36 16.40
N PRO A 554 -7.42 4.41 17.15
CA PRO A 554 -7.01 3.33 18.06
C PRO A 554 -7.72 3.39 19.41
N ILE A 555 -9.06 3.42 19.41
CA ILE A 555 -9.91 3.42 20.61
C ILE A 555 -10.75 2.15 20.66
N MET A 556 -10.45 1.29 21.63
CA MET A 556 -11.24 0.10 21.96
C MET A 556 -12.20 0.39 23.11
N SER A 557 -13.48 0.04 22.93
CA SER A 557 -14.52 0.14 23.96
C SER A 557 -14.84 -1.25 24.51
N VAL A 558 -14.64 -1.46 25.80
CA VAL A 558 -14.91 -2.73 26.49
C VAL A 558 -16.20 -2.60 27.30
N LEU A 559 -17.16 -3.49 27.00
CA LEU A 559 -18.48 -3.55 27.59
C LEU A 559 -18.65 -4.87 28.34
N LYS A 560 -19.33 -4.83 29.49
CA LYS A 560 -19.66 -5.99 30.31
C LYS A 560 -21.11 -6.41 30.06
N TRP A 561 -21.38 -7.71 29.97
CA TRP A 561 -22.75 -8.24 29.85
C TRP A 561 -22.98 -9.48 30.73
N SER A 562 -24.24 -9.74 31.05
CA SER A 562 -24.70 -10.94 31.80
C SER A 562 -26.07 -11.43 31.33
N ASP A 563 -26.92 -10.54 30.81
CA ASP A 563 -28.14 -10.89 30.08
C ASP A 563 -27.89 -10.92 28.56
N GLU A 564 -28.08 -12.09 27.96
CA GLU A 564 -27.91 -12.31 26.52
C GLU A 564 -28.95 -11.53 25.69
N GLU A 565 -30.19 -11.36 26.20
CA GLU A 565 -31.20 -10.61 25.47
C GLU A 565 -30.86 -9.12 25.38
N GLN A 566 -30.40 -8.52 26.47
CA GLN A 566 -29.90 -7.16 26.45
C GLN A 566 -28.62 -7.01 25.61
N LEU A 567 -27.70 -7.98 25.68
CA LEU A 567 -26.49 -7.99 24.83
C LEU A 567 -26.83 -7.81 23.35
N PHE A 568 -27.77 -8.58 22.80
CA PHE A 568 -28.09 -8.48 21.38
C PHE A 568 -28.88 -7.22 21.02
N LYS A 569 -29.62 -6.62 21.97
CA LYS A 569 -30.18 -5.27 21.79
C LYS A 569 -29.05 -4.25 21.64
N ASP A 570 -28.03 -4.32 22.50
CA ASP A 570 -26.91 -3.39 22.50
C ASP A 570 -25.99 -3.57 21.28
N VAL A 571 -25.67 -4.81 20.93
CA VAL A 571 -24.89 -5.15 19.73
C VAL A 571 -25.55 -4.57 18.47
N ASN A 572 -26.87 -4.71 18.35
CA ASN A 572 -27.61 -4.27 17.17
C ASN A 572 -28.15 -2.83 17.25
N ALA A 573 -27.99 -2.11 18.37
CA ALA A 573 -28.50 -0.74 18.56
C ALA A 573 -27.83 0.29 17.64
N VAL A 574 -26.68 -0.04 17.04
CA VAL A 574 -25.94 0.87 16.17
C VAL A 574 -26.52 0.91 14.76
N ASP A 575 -26.33 2.05 14.08
CA ASP A 575 -26.70 2.26 12.67
C ASP A 575 -25.88 1.41 11.68
N TYR A 576 -24.80 0.81 12.17
CA TYR A 576 -23.82 0.05 11.43
C TYR A 576 -24.09 -1.46 11.48
N GLY A 577 -23.47 -2.20 10.56
CA GLY A 577 -23.53 -3.65 10.48
C GLY A 577 -22.49 -4.20 9.52
N LEU A 578 -21.21 -3.83 9.65
CA LEU A 578 -20.16 -4.32 8.75
C LEU A 578 -19.67 -5.70 9.19
N THR A 579 -18.97 -5.77 10.32
CA THR A 579 -18.40 -7.02 10.85
C THR A 579 -18.91 -7.35 12.27
N GLY A 580 -18.73 -8.60 12.67
CA GLY A 580 -18.93 -9.08 14.03
C GLY A 580 -18.09 -10.32 14.32
N ALA A 581 -17.85 -10.63 15.60
CA ALA A 581 -17.16 -11.84 16.02
C ALA A 581 -17.83 -12.47 17.23
N VAL A 582 -17.84 -13.81 17.29
CA VAL A 582 -18.39 -14.59 18.40
C VAL A 582 -17.36 -15.58 18.91
N PHE A 583 -17.14 -15.60 20.22
CA PHE A 583 -16.23 -16.51 20.91
C PHE A 583 -16.98 -17.40 21.88
N THR A 584 -16.97 -18.71 21.63
CA THR A 584 -17.58 -19.76 22.45
C THR A 584 -17.05 -21.13 21.99
N SER A 585 -16.97 -22.10 22.91
CA SER A 585 -16.65 -23.49 22.55
C SER A 585 -17.88 -24.25 22.03
N ASN A 586 -19.09 -23.75 22.30
CA ASN A 586 -20.34 -24.39 21.96
C ASN A 586 -20.85 -23.97 20.56
N ILE A 587 -20.91 -24.91 19.62
CA ILE A 587 -21.37 -24.66 18.25
C ILE A 587 -22.83 -24.20 18.16
N LYS A 588 -23.72 -24.66 19.05
CA LYS A 588 -25.12 -24.24 19.06
C LYS A 588 -25.23 -22.78 19.50
N THR A 589 -24.50 -22.39 20.53
CA THR A 589 -24.39 -20.99 20.98
C THR A 589 -23.86 -20.12 19.86
N MET A 590 -22.76 -20.54 19.22
CA MET A 590 -22.14 -19.79 18.13
C MET A 590 -23.11 -19.55 16.97
N GLN A 591 -23.77 -20.61 16.48
CA GLN A 591 -24.72 -20.51 15.38
C GLN A 591 -25.94 -19.64 15.75
N THR A 592 -26.36 -19.68 17.01
CA THR A 592 -27.47 -18.84 17.49
C THR A 592 -27.04 -17.37 17.55
N ALA A 593 -25.87 -17.08 18.12
CA ALA A 593 -25.32 -15.74 18.19
C ALA A 593 -25.09 -15.13 16.80
N ILE A 594 -24.47 -15.88 15.88
CA ILE A 594 -24.23 -15.43 14.49
C ILE A 594 -25.53 -14.99 13.82
N ARG A 595 -26.62 -15.77 13.96
CA ARG A 595 -27.94 -15.42 13.39
C ARG A 595 -28.58 -14.16 13.99
N ARG A 596 -28.19 -13.79 15.22
CA ARG A 596 -28.72 -12.62 15.92
C ARG A 596 -27.95 -11.34 15.64
N ILE A 597 -26.71 -11.44 15.17
CA ILE A 597 -25.90 -10.27 14.81
C ILE A 597 -26.35 -9.74 13.44
N GLN A 598 -26.64 -8.45 13.36
CA GLN A 598 -26.98 -7.77 12.11
C GLN A 598 -25.71 -7.19 11.46
N ALA A 599 -24.88 -8.07 10.89
CA ALA A 599 -23.66 -7.69 10.18
C ALA A 599 -23.47 -8.52 8.91
N GLY A 600 -22.75 -8.00 7.91
CA GLY A 600 -22.52 -8.73 6.67
C GLY A 600 -21.38 -9.73 6.71
N THR A 601 -20.43 -9.57 7.61
CA THR A 601 -19.39 -10.58 7.91
C THR A 601 -19.39 -10.92 9.40
N VAL A 602 -19.48 -12.20 9.75
CA VAL A 602 -19.39 -12.63 11.15
C VAL A 602 -18.36 -13.76 11.29
N TRP A 603 -17.39 -13.56 12.18
CA TRP A 603 -16.35 -14.53 12.49
C TRP A 603 -16.72 -15.38 13.71
N GLY A 604 -16.44 -16.68 13.67
CA GLY A 604 -16.54 -17.59 14.82
C GLY A 604 -15.15 -17.97 15.32
N ASN A 605 -14.84 -17.67 16.58
CA ASN A 605 -13.54 -17.95 17.21
C ASN A 605 -12.31 -17.41 16.43
N THR A 606 -12.48 -16.31 15.69
CA THR A 606 -11.41 -15.56 15.00
C THR A 606 -11.87 -14.12 14.77
N THR A 607 -10.98 -13.25 14.29
CA THR A 607 -11.25 -11.86 13.92
C THR A 607 -10.39 -11.44 12.74
N GLY A 608 -10.89 -10.56 11.88
CA GLY A 608 -10.09 -9.89 10.84
C GLY A 608 -9.61 -10.80 9.71
N THR A 609 -9.92 -12.10 9.74
CA THR A 609 -9.58 -13.02 8.64
C THR A 609 -10.43 -12.70 7.42
N HIS A 610 -9.76 -12.49 6.28
CA HIS A 610 -10.39 -12.20 5.01
C HIS A 610 -9.99 -13.27 4.00
N PHE A 611 -10.96 -13.80 3.26
CA PHE A 611 -10.74 -14.79 2.21
C PHE A 611 -11.30 -14.26 0.90
N PHE A 612 -10.49 -14.24 -0.16
CA PHE A 612 -11.02 -13.97 -1.51
C PHE A 612 -12.09 -15.00 -1.84
N SER A 613 -13.10 -14.60 -2.61
CA SER A 613 -14.36 -15.33 -2.88
C SER A 613 -15.43 -15.26 -1.78
N MET A 614 -15.07 -14.93 -0.52
CA MET A 614 -16.08 -14.66 0.50
C MET A 614 -16.56 -13.22 0.37
N PRO A 615 -17.88 -12.97 0.22
CA PRO A 615 -18.40 -11.62 0.11
C PRO A 615 -18.09 -10.78 1.35
N PHE A 616 -17.47 -9.62 1.14
CA PHE A 616 -17.33 -8.61 2.18
C PHE A 616 -18.32 -7.49 1.93
N GLY A 617 -19.00 -7.04 3.00
CA GLY A 617 -19.81 -5.83 2.93
C GLY A 617 -20.84 -5.65 4.03
N GLY A 618 -21.45 -4.47 4.07
CA GLY A 618 -22.28 -4.04 5.18
C GLY A 618 -23.76 -4.44 5.13
N TYR A 619 -24.36 -4.48 6.32
CA TYR A 619 -25.80 -4.33 6.58
C TYR A 619 -26.08 -2.86 6.97
N LYS A 620 -27.37 -2.48 6.98
CA LYS A 620 -27.83 -1.17 7.45
C LYS A 620 -27.10 -0.01 6.73
N GLN A 621 -26.52 0.93 7.49
CA GLN A 621 -25.76 2.05 6.91
C GLN A 621 -24.30 1.71 6.62
N SER A 622 -23.84 0.49 6.91
CA SER A 622 -22.47 0.07 6.61
C SER A 622 -22.25 -0.29 5.14
N GLY A 623 -23.29 -0.37 4.32
CA GLY A 623 -23.07 -0.59 2.89
C GLY A 623 -24.26 -1.11 2.11
N ILE A 624 -24.07 -1.15 0.80
CA ILE A 624 -24.98 -1.73 -0.21
C ILE A 624 -24.10 -2.46 -1.24
N GLY A 625 -24.41 -3.71 -1.55
CA GLY A 625 -23.58 -4.54 -2.42
C GLY A 625 -22.54 -5.35 -1.64
N ARG A 626 -21.71 -6.09 -2.37
CA ARG A 626 -20.63 -6.91 -1.82
C ARG A 626 -19.41 -6.82 -2.72
N ASP A 627 -18.25 -6.82 -2.08
CA ASP A 627 -16.95 -6.66 -2.69
C ASP A 627 -16.07 -7.91 -2.47
N ASP A 628 -14.99 -8.00 -3.27
CA ASP A 628 -13.90 -8.99 -3.18
C ASP A 628 -14.31 -10.44 -3.48
N CYS A 629 -15.46 -10.61 -4.15
CA CYS A 629 -16.09 -11.89 -4.41
C CYS A 629 -16.71 -11.96 -5.82
N MET A 630 -17.36 -13.09 -6.13
CA MET A 630 -18.01 -13.31 -7.43
C MET A 630 -19.20 -12.36 -7.64
N GLU A 631 -19.93 -12.04 -6.57
CA GLU A 631 -21.06 -11.11 -6.58
C GLU A 631 -20.63 -9.72 -7.04
N GLU A 632 -19.41 -9.26 -6.70
CA GLU A 632 -18.89 -7.98 -7.19
C GLU A 632 -18.78 -7.98 -8.72
N LEU A 633 -18.26 -9.05 -9.33
CA LEU A 633 -18.15 -9.17 -10.79
C LEU A 633 -19.53 -9.16 -11.45
N VAL A 634 -20.51 -9.86 -10.85
CA VAL A 634 -21.89 -9.92 -11.34
C VAL A 634 -22.58 -8.56 -11.23
N ASP A 635 -22.37 -7.85 -10.12
CA ASP A 635 -22.90 -6.50 -9.84
C ASP A 635 -22.27 -5.40 -10.72
N LEU A 636 -21.21 -5.72 -11.46
CA LEU A 636 -20.59 -4.88 -12.48
C LEU A 636 -21.08 -5.19 -13.91
N THR A 637 -22.19 -5.92 -14.02
CA THR A 637 -22.85 -6.25 -15.28
C THR A 637 -24.35 -5.99 -15.23
N GLN A 638 -24.98 -5.92 -16.41
CA GLN A 638 -26.43 -5.90 -16.57
C GLN A 638 -26.91 -7.16 -17.30
N ILE A 639 -28.10 -7.62 -16.95
CA ILE A 639 -28.76 -8.76 -17.60
C ILE A 639 -29.52 -8.26 -18.83
N LYS A 640 -29.31 -8.93 -19.96
CA LYS A 640 -30.19 -8.82 -21.14
C LYS A 640 -30.84 -10.18 -21.37
N ALA A 641 -32.17 -10.21 -21.30
CA ALA A 641 -32.96 -11.37 -21.70
C ALA A 641 -33.17 -11.37 -23.21
N VAL A 642 -33.01 -12.54 -23.84
CA VAL A 642 -33.17 -12.75 -25.27
C VAL A 642 -34.18 -13.86 -25.48
N HIS A 643 -35.17 -13.59 -26.33
CA HIS A 643 -36.21 -14.53 -26.72
C HIS A 643 -36.15 -14.70 -28.24
N ILE A 644 -35.86 -15.92 -28.70
CA ILE A 644 -35.80 -16.26 -30.12
C ILE A 644 -36.92 -17.23 -30.43
N LYS A 645 -37.85 -16.83 -31.30
CA LYS A 645 -38.83 -17.76 -31.87
C LYS A 645 -38.11 -18.70 -32.84
N LEU A 646 -38.29 -20.00 -32.66
CA LEU A 646 -37.65 -21.04 -33.48
C LEU A 646 -38.49 -21.41 -34.71
#